data_AF-A0A7J6A161-F1
#
_entry.id   AF-A0A7J6A161-F1
#
_cell.length_a   1.000
_cell.length_b   1.000
_cell.length_c   1.000
_cell.angle_alpha   90.00
_cell.angle_beta   90.00
_cell.angle_gamma   90.00
#
_symmetry.space_group_name_H-M   'P 1'
#
loop_
_entity.id
_entity.type
_entity.pdbx_description
1 polymer ?
#
loop_
_entity_poly.entity_id
_entity_poly.type
_entity_poly.pdbx_seq_one_letter_code
_entity_poly.pdbx_strand_id
1 'polypeptide(L)'
;MTAEKDGLFEDPNFKADDSALFSDYTTPLSRLTGKVTWLRPKQICKSPCLFPDDFTEAYPKQGILGDCWLLCACNMLLKSRYLLDQVMPPGQCVWGQKGYTGQFWFQFWRNGHWTKVQIDDRLPCINNTLCFSRCHSPMAFWVALLEKAYAKLHGSYERLWAGQVCEALVDLSGGVAERWSLKKYVNTPGGKSLFPELSEEMRKQSYISCCVHGAPMGAPDQGQFHALNVMEWKDVKTSAGAQVQLLQIRNPWGRRCWEGAWTERGSGWTLLEPSCSADLLGHTKEGEFWVDEMEFRQKFDEVTVGYPISEDHRLQSIYTGSLLTHTQQIGGSWVKGHSAGGCRNNSSYSSNPKFWLKVREGGEVLMSLLQHGPWSSLYNSQKRKSVGNTLQHPYYQAIALHLWKVDKKRFNLTRILNSTPCASSHTHTYEREVVVHTHLSAGFYLLVPSTFLQGAQGHFLLRVHATCPTYLSTVNVSVQQECVEGEWEMASVHGCWTVGSTAGGSRNFMSHGQNPHVPLIVTYDPGGTNVRITLRQHMPENSLHAIGFHIYKVPSEGDCMVISGTVCPVASCVPHAHSQEISVQCRLPPAGYVILPSTYQPDCSAEYTLTIAQKIPRKAISCQEHLGQAVQEVVRFEERSMVPDKYPDIAICAGVMGL
;
A
#
# COMPACT_ATOMS: atom_id res chain seq x y z
N MET A 1 13.11 -8.34 -33.84
CA MET A 1 13.13 -7.10 -34.62
C MET A 1 12.13 -7.24 -35.73
N THR A 2 11.15 -6.35 -35.82
CA THR A 2 10.13 -6.31 -36.89
C THR A 2 9.93 -4.85 -37.24
N ALA A 3 10.55 -4.41 -38.34
CA ALA A 3 10.44 -3.05 -38.84
C ALA A 3 9.82 -3.12 -40.23
N GLU A 4 8.96 -2.16 -40.59
CA GLU A 4 8.48 -2.02 -41.96
C GLU A 4 8.60 -0.56 -42.46
N LYS A 5 8.73 -0.46 -43.79
CA LYS A 5 8.81 0.71 -44.68
C LYS A 5 9.74 1.89 -44.36
N ASP A 6 9.69 2.50 -43.18
CA ASP A 6 10.51 3.69 -42.85
C ASP A 6 11.60 3.45 -41.79
N GLY A 7 11.65 2.25 -41.19
CA GLY A 7 12.66 1.90 -40.18
C GLY A 7 12.55 2.66 -38.85
N LEU A 8 11.45 3.36 -38.61
CA LEU A 8 11.15 4.04 -37.35
C LEU A 8 10.66 3.04 -36.29
N PHE A 9 10.96 3.34 -35.03
CA PHE A 9 10.55 2.53 -33.88
C PHE A 9 9.03 2.45 -33.77
N GLU A 10 8.56 1.25 -33.45
CA GLU A 10 7.19 0.94 -33.09
C GLU A 10 7.20 0.20 -31.76
N ASP A 11 6.40 0.68 -30.81
CA ASP A 11 6.35 0.13 -29.47
C ASP A 11 5.49 -1.15 -29.44
N PRO A 12 6.10 -2.34 -29.23
CA PRO A 12 5.34 -3.60 -29.20
C PRO A 12 4.48 -3.72 -27.94
N ASN A 13 4.81 -2.96 -26.88
CA ASN A 13 4.21 -3.05 -25.55
C ASN A 13 3.16 -1.95 -25.31
N PHE A 14 3.00 -1.00 -26.25
CA PHE A 14 1.98 0.04 -26.20
C PHE A 14 1.58 0.43 -27.63
N LYS A 15 0.79 -0.45 -28.25
CA LYS A 15 0.49 -0.40 -29.68
C LYS A 15 -0.34 0.82 -30.05
N ALA A 16 -0.19 1.27 -31.29
CA ALA A 16 -0.98 2.34 -31.89
C ALA A 16 -2.39 1.84 -32.30
N ASP A 17 -3.15 1.30 -31.35
CA ASP A 17 -4.49 0.76 -31.51
C ASP A 17 -5.37 1.04 -30.26
N ASP A 18 -6.61 0.56 -30.28
CA ASP A 18 -7.60 0.81 -29.23
C ASP A 18 -7.18 0.28 -27.84
N SER A 19 -6.26 -0.69 -27.75
CA SER A 19 -5.79 -1.23 -26.47
C SER A 19 -4.91 -0.25 -25.68
N ALA A 20 -4.29 0.72 -26.34
CA ALA A 20 -3.58 1.82 -25.70
C ALA A 20 -4.52 2.95 -25.26
N LEU A 21 -5.72 3.04 -25.86
CA LEU A 21 -6.72 4.08 -25.54
C LEU A 21 -7.62 3.63 -24.39
N PHE A 22 -8.19 2.44 -24.49
CA PHE A 22 -9.24 1.93 -23.60
C PHE A 22 -8.74 0.76 -22.76
N SER A 23 -9.37 0.53 -21.60
CA SER A 23 -9.06 -0.60 -20.72
C SER A 23 -10.30 -1.33 -20.22
N ASP A 24 -11.36 -0.61 -19.84
CA ASP A 24 -12.62 -1.17 -19.37
C ASP A 24 -13.86 -0.38 -19.84
N TYR A 25 -13.66 0.69 -20.62
CA TYR A 25 -14.69 1.53 -21.23
C TYR A 25 -15.62 2.22 -20.21
N THR A 26 -15.23 2.27 -18.93
CA THR A 26 -16.04 2.84 -17.85
C THR A 26 -16.03 4.37 -17.81
N THR A 27 -15.13 5.02 -18.54
CA THR A 27 -14.98 6.48 -18.55
C THR A 27 -15.76 7.12 -19.71
N PRO A 28 -16.06 8.44 -19.67
CA PRO A 28 -16.62 9.16 -20.81
C PRO A 28 -15.80 9.09 -22.10
N LEU A 29 -14.51 8.69 -22.02
CA LEU A 29 -13.68 8.46 -23.20
C LEU A 29 -14.25 7.37 -24.11
N SER A 30 -14.97 6.37 -23.57
CA SER A 30 -15.64 5.33 -24.38
C SER A 30 -16.77 5.85 -25.26
N ARG A 31 -17.24 7.09 -25.04
CA ARG A 31 -18.24 7.79 -25.87
C ARG A 31 -17.63 8.70 -26.93
N LEU A 32 -16.32 8.62 -27.14
CA LEU A 32 -15.59 9.47 -28.10
C LEU A 32 -16.14 9.30 -29.52
N THR A 33 -16.59 10.40 -30.10
CA THR A 33 -17.08 10.44 -31.49
C THR A 33 -15.97 10.86 -32.44
N GLY A 34 -15.83 10.10 -33.54
CA GLY A 34 -14.79 10.30 -34.54
C GLY A 34 -13.76 9.17 -34.54
N LYS A 35 -13.16 8.90 -35.72
CA LYS A 35 -12.13 7.87 -35.87
C LYS A 35 -10.80 8.39 -35.34
N VAL A 36 -10.26 7.75 -34.31
CA VAL A 36 -8.90 8.02 -33.85
C VAL A 36 -7.89 7.47 -34.87
N THR A 37 -6.91 8.28 -35.24
CA THR A 37 -5.76 7.90 -36.05
C THR A 37 -4.49 8.16 -35.27
N TRP A 38 -3.46 7.33 -35.47
CA TRP A 38 -2.19 7.47 -34.77
C TRP A 38 -1.14 8.09 -35.71
N LEU A 39 -0.73 9.31 -35.42
CA LEU A 39 0.14 10.13 -36.27
C LEU A 39 1.41 10.53 -35.52
N ARG A 40 2.56 10.47 -36.18
CA ARG A 40 3.82 11.04 -35.65
C ARG A 40 3.80 12.57 -35.84
N PRO A 41 4.45 13.38 -34.99
CA PRO A 41 4.49 14.85 -35.10
C PRO A 41 4.83 15.42 -36.48
N LYS A 42 5.70 14.78 -37.27
CA LYS A 42 5.99 15.16 -38.67
C LYS A 42 4.79 15.04 -39.64
N GLN A 43 3.76 14.28 -39.28
CA GLN A 43 2.51 14.15 -40.03
C GLN A 43 1.44 15.14 -39.55
N ILE A 44 1.62 15.72 -38.35
CA ILE A 44 0.70 16.67 -37.72
C ILE A 44 1.12 18.12 -38.01
N CYS A 45 2.42 18.41 -37.97
CA CYS A 45 2.99 19.74 -38.14
C CYS A 45 4.25 19.70 -39.02
N LYS A 46 4.53 20.80 -39.74
CA LYS A 46 5.67 20.92 -40.66
C LYS A 46 7.04 20.88 -39.97
N SER A 47 7.15 21.53 -38.81
CA SER A 47 8.40 21.69 -38.06
C SER A 47 8.18 21.38 -36.58
N PRO A 48 7.98 20.09 -36.20
CA PRO A 48 7.75 19.70 -34.83
C PRO A 48 9.01 19.86 -33.96
N CYS A 49 8.85 20.41 -32.76
CA CYS A 49 9.87 20.52 -31.72
C CYS A 49 9.39 19.82 -30.43
N LEU A 50 10.31 19.55 -29.50
CA LEU A 50 9.92 19.11 -28.15
C LEU A 50 9.36 20.29 -27.36
N PHE A 51 10.19 21.34 -27.24
CA PHE A 51 9.88 22.59 -26.57
C PHE A 51 9.93 23.74 -27.59
N PRO A 52 9.05 24.74 -27.47
CA PRO A 52 9.11 25.98 -28.25
C PRO A 52 10.23 26.90 -27.75
N ASP A 53 10.63 27.87 -28.58
CA ASP A 53 11.67 28.85 -28.24
C ASP A 53 11.20 29.80 -27.11
N ASP A 54 9.96 30.29 -27.18
CA ASP A 54 9.29 30.91 -26.03
C ASP A 54 8.76 29.80 -25.12
N PHE A 55 9.45 29.55 -24.01
CA PHE A 55 9.08 28.55 -23.03
C PHE A 55 7.71 28.79 -22.38
N THR A 56 7.15 30.00 -22.48
CA THR A 56 5.78 30.29 -22.05
C THR A 56 4.71 29.77 -23.02
N GLU A 57 5.08 29.32 -24.23
CA GLU A 57 4.21 28.50 -25.08
C GLU A 57 4.28 26.99 -24.77
N ALA A 58 5.22 26.56 -23.92
CA ALA A 58 5.40 25.15 -23.56
C ALA A 58 4.33 24.64 -22.59
N TYR A 59 3.53 25.53 -21.97
CA TYR A 59 2.51 25.15 -21.01
C TYR A 59 1.49 24.14 -21.60
N PRO A 60 1.09 23.11 -20.83
CA PRO A 60 0.01 22.20 -21.21
C PRO A 60 -1.32 22.92 -21.47
N LYS A 61 -2.03 22.45 -22.50
CA LYS A 61 -3.47 22.56 -22.69
C LYS A 61 -4.05 21.16 -22.73
N GLN A 62 -5.10 20.93 -21.95
CA GLN A 62 -5.80 19.65 -21.87
C GLN A 62 -6.65 19.39 -23.12
N GLY A 63 -6.70 18.12 -23.54
CA GLY A 63 -7.57 17.65 -24.62
C GLY A 63 -8.91 17.13 -24.10
N ILE A 64 -9.41 16.04 -24.71
CA ILE A 64 -10.65 15.37 -24.32
C ILE A 64 -10.53 14.51 -23.06
N LEU A 65 -9.31 14.19 -22.63
CA LEU A 65 -9.04 13.28 -21.51
C LEU A 65 -9.29 13.98 -20.17
N GLY A 66 -9.78 13.24 -19.18
CA GLY A 66 -10.05 13.72 -17.82
C GLY A 66 -8.81 13.77 -16.92
N ASP A 67 -7.66 14.20 -17.43
CA ASP A 67 -6.34 14.09 -16.78
C ASP A 67 -5.76 15.43 -16.28
N CYS A 68 -6.60 16.44 -16.04
CA CYS A 68 -6.19 17.76 -15.51
C CYS A 68 -5.17 17.69 -14.36
N TRP A 69 -5.30 16.67 -13.51
CA TRP A 69 -4.40 16.38 -12.39
C TRP A 69 -2.93 16.17 -12.80
N LEU A 70 -2.69 15.45 -13.90
CA LEU A 70 -1.36 15.21 -14.47
C LEU A 70 -0.82 16.48 -15.11
N LEU A 71 -1.65 17.15 -15.93
CA LEU A 71 -1.25 18.35 -16.67
C LEU A 71 -0.96 19.54 -15.75
N CYS A 72 -1.63 19.61 -14.59
CA CYS A 72 -1.23 20.47 -13.48
C CYS A 72 0.19 20.14 -13.00
N ALA A 73 0.45 18.90 -12.61
CA ALA A 73 1.78 18.50 -12.11
C ALA A 73 2.90 18.69 -13.15
N CYS A 74 2.61 18.54 -14.45
CA CYS A 74 3.56 18.84 -15.54
C CYS A 74 4.10 20.28 -15.51
N ASN A 75 3.36 21.25 -14.96
CA ASN A 75 3.85 22.64 -14.83
C ASN A 75 5.03 22.78 -13.86
N MET A 76 5.20 21.85 -12.91
CA MET A 76 6.38 21.78 -12.05
C MET A 76 7.66 21.60 -12.88
N LEU A 77 7.61 20.79 -13.93
CA LEU A 77 8.75 20.52 -14.82
C LEU A 77 9.14 21.78 -15.61
N LEU A 78 8.19 22.64 -15.94
CA LEU A 78 8.47 23.93 -16.57
C LEU A 78 9.11 24.94 -15.59
N LYS A 79 8.88 24.79 -14.29
CA LYS A 79 9.53 25.59 -13.23
C LYS A 79 10.90 25.05 -12.80
N SER A 80 11.25 23.80 -13.11
CA SER A 80 12.50 23.17 -12.71
C SER A 80 13.17 22.40 -13.85
N ARG A 81 14.21 23.00 -14.45
CA ARG A 81 15.03 22.37 -15.49
C ARG A 81 15.61 21.03 -15.03
N TYR A 82 16.04 20.97 -13.78
CA TYR A 82 16.54 19.76 -13.15
C TYR A 82 15.52 18.62 -13.16
N LEU A 83 14.29 18.84 -12.68
CA LEU A 83 13.24 17.82 -12.71
C LEU A 83 12.82 17.47 -14.14
N LEU A 84 12.83 18.44 -15.06
CA LEU A 84 12.57 18.19 -16.48
C LEU A 84 13.62 17.26 -17.09
N ASP A 85 14.91 17.46 -16.82
CA ASP A 85 16.00 16.60 -17.31
C ASP A 85 16.02 15.22 -16.61
N GLN A 86 15.48 15.10 -15.39
CA GLN A 86 15.25 13.79 -14.77
C GLN A 86 14.12 13.02 -15.48
N VAL A 87 12.95 13.64 -15.66
CA VAL A 87 11.77 13.02 -16.29
C VAL A 87 11.95 12.80 -17.79
N MET A 88 12.61 13.73 -18.48
CA MET A 88 12.86 13.68 -19.92
C MET A 88 14.35 13.94 -20.20
N PRO A 89 15.20 12.90 -20.14
CA PRO A 89 16.65 13.05 -20.30
C PRO A 89 17.05 13.78 -21.58
N PRO A 90 18.01 14.72 -21.51
CA PRO A 90 18.49 15.45 -22.68
C PRO A 90 19.31 14.55 -23.62
N GLY A 91 19.53 15.02 -24.85
CA GLY A 91 20.31 14.30 -25.87
C GLY A 91 19.53 13.26 -26.69
N GLN A 92 18.21 13.18 -26.53
CA GLN A 92 17.34 12.36 -27.38
C GLN A 92 17.26 12.93 -28.81
N CYS A 93 17.33 12.07 -29.84
CA CYS A 93 17.27 12.49 -31.23
C CYS A 93 15.86 12.96 -31.63
N VAL A 94 15.69 14.26 -31.83
CA VAL A 94 14.41 14.88 -32.22
C VAL A 94 14.21 14.93 -33.74
N TRP A 95 13.01 15.31 -34.17
CA TRP A 95 12.67 15.45 -35.58
C TRP A 95 13.63 16.41 -36.31
N GLY A 96 14.03 16.02 -37.52
CA GLY A 96 14.97 16.79 -38.35
C GLY A 96 16.45 16.45 -38.11
N GLN A 97 16.80 15.80 -37.01
CA GLN A 97 18.18 15.40 -36.73
C GLN A 97 18.56 14.07 -37.42
N LYS A 98 19.84 13.97 -37.83
CA LYS A 98 20.43 12.73 -38.35
C LYS A 98 20.53 11.71 -37.21
N GLY A 99 19.83 10.58 -37.34
CA GLY A 99 19.71 9.57 -36.27
C GLY A 99 18.35 9.57 -35.55
N TYR A 100 17.41 10.44 -35.93
CA TYR A 100 16.01 10.31 -35.53
C TYR A 100 15.45 8.93 -35.90
N THR A 101 14.94 8.22 -34.89
CA THR A 101 14.39 6.86 -35.00
C THR A 101 12.94 6.77 -34.54
N GLY A 102 12.27 7.88 -34.21
CA GLY A 102 10.87 7.89 -33.75
C GLY A 102 10.65 7.23 -32.38
N GLN A 103 11.69 7.18 -31.55
CA GLN A 103 11.65 6.67 -30.17
C GLN A 103 11.97 7.79 -29.17
N PHE A 104 11.31 7.76 -28.01
CA PHE A 104 11.55 8.67 -26.89
C PHE A 104 11.58 7.88 -25.57
N TRP A 105 12.25 8.45 -24.57
CA TRP A 105 12.46 7.87 -23.26
C TRP A 105 12.09 8.89 -22.18
N PHE A 106 11.35 8.41 -21.19
CA PHE A 106 10.95 9.16 -20.01
C PHE A 106 11.35 8.39 -18.74
N GLN A 107 11.39 9.08 -17.61
CA GLN A 107 11.58 8.47 -16.29
C GLN A 107 10.48 8.94 -15.35
N PHE A 108 9.86 7.99 -14.65
CA PHE A 108 8.86 8.28 -13.62
C PHE A 108 9.30 7.62 -12.32
N TRP A 109 9.23 8.35 -11.21
CA TRP A 109 9.52 7.79 -9.90
C TRP A 109 8.37 6.87 -9.49
N ARG A 110 8.70 5.62 -9.12
CA ARG A 110 7.74 4.62 -8.66
C ARG A 110 8.36 3.83 -7.52
N ASN A 111 7.65 3.77 -6.39
CA ASN A 111 7.97 2.91 -5.24
C ASN A 111 9.44 3.03 -4.79
N GLY A 112 9.98 4.25 -4.71
CA GLY A 112 11.36 4.51 -4.25
C GLY A 112 12.42 4.62 -5.35
N HIS A 113 12.07 4.41 -6.62
CA HIS A 113 13.05 4.24 -7.71
C HIS A 113 12.58 4.89 -9.03
N TRP A 114 13.51 5.42 -9.83
CA TRP A 114 13.20 5.94 -11.17
C TRP A 114 13.03 4.82 -12.19
N THR A 115 11.84 4.73 -12.79
CA THR A 115 11.46 3.73 -13.80
C THR A 115 11.53 4.33 -15.19
N LYS A 116 12.34 3.75 -16.08
CA LYS A 116 12.47 4.18 -17.48
C LYS A 116 11.32 3.66 -18.32
N VAL A 117 10.70 4.52 -19.12
CA VAL A 117 9.63 4.19 -20.06
C VAL A 117 10.03 4.63 -21.46
N GLN A 118 10.20 3.65 -22.36
CA GLN A 118 10.34 3.89 -23.80
C GLN A 118 8.95 4.05 -24.43
N ILE A 119 8.80 4.93 -25.41
CA ILE A 119 7.66 5.00 -26.32
C ILE A 119 8.13 5.23 -27.76
N ASP A 120 7.28 4.87 -28.73
CA ASP A 120 7.33 5.53 -30.05
C ASP A 120 6.56 6.86 -30.04
N ASP A 121 6.79 7.71 -31.04
CA ASP A 121 6.20 9.04 -31.13
C ASP A 121 4.85 9.12 -31.87
N ARG A 122 4.18 8.00 -32.15
CA ARG A 122 2.81 8.02 -32.69
C ARG A 122 1.84 8.52 -31.62
N LEU A 123 1.14 9.61 -31.88
CA LEU A 123 0.18 10.22 -30.98
C LEU A 123 -1.26 10.07 -31.51
N PRO A 124 -2.26 9.90 -30.64
CA PRO A 124 -3.64 9.76 -31.07
C PRO A 124 -4.23 11.11 -31.50
N CYS A 125 -4.92 11.09 -32.63
CA CYS A 125 -5.48 12.26 -33.29
C CYS A 125 -6.91 12.02 -33.77
N ILE A 126 -7.71 13.08 -33.82
CA ILE A 126 -8.99 13.13 -34.53
C ILE A 126 -8.89 14.25 -35.55
N ASN A 127 -9.29 14.00 -36.80
CA ASN A 127 -9.18 14.96 -37.91
C ASN A 127 -7.77 15.59 -38.01
N ASN A 128 -6.73 14.75 -37.91
CA ASN A 128 -5.30 15.10 -37.92
C ASN A 128 -4.84 16.08 -36.81
N THR A 129 -5.65 16.29 -35.76
CA THR A 129 -5.31 17.10 -34.58
C THR A 129 -5.19 16.21 -33.35
N LEU A 130 -4.22 16.46 -32.46
CA LEU A 130 -4.08 15.76 -31.18
C LEU A 130 -5.41 15.79 -30.41
N CYS A 131 -5.90 14.63 -29.97
CA CYS A 131 -7.14 14.55 -29.19
C CYS A 131 -6.91 14.77 -27.69
N PHE A 132 -5.74 14.39 -27.18
CA PHE A 132 -5.34 14.52 -25.77
C PHE A 132 -4.50 15.79 -25.53
N SER A 133 -3.55 15.77 -24.59
CA SER A 133 -2.77 16.95 -24.24
C SER A 133 -1.99 17.55 -25.44
N ARG A 134 -1.77 18.86 -25.39
CA ARG A 134 -0.98 19.64 -26.36
C ARG A 134 -0.36 20.85 -25.68
N CYS A 135 0.65 21.48 -26.28
CA CYS A 135 1.20 22.74 -25.76
C CYS A 135 0.32 23.94 -26.19
N HIS A 136 0.69 25.17 -25.79
CA HIS A 136 0.11 26.38 -26.39
C HIS A 136 0.64 26.54 -27.82
N SER A 137 1.94 26.29 -28.01
CA SER A 137 2.52 26.18 -29.35
C SER A 137 2.00 24.92 -30.05
N PRO A 138 1.40 25.00 -31.25
CA PRO A 138 0.98 23.84 -32.03
C PRO A 138 2.16 23.03 -32.60
N MET A 139 3.39 23.53 -32.41
CA MET A 139 4.62 22.92 -32.89
C MET A 139 5.33 22.07 -31.82
N ALA A 140 4.95 22.21 -30.54
CA ALA A 140 5.65 21.58 -29.41
C ALA A 140 4.92 20.33 -28.89
N PHE A 141 5.66 19.23 -28.73
CA PHE A 141 5.11 17.89 -28.48
C PHE A 141 5.56 17.24 -27.16
N TRP A 142 6.38 17.89 -26.32
CA TRP A 142 6.89 17.28 -25.08
C TRP A 142 5.78 16.73 -24.17
N VAL A 143 4.70 17.50 -23.95
CA VAL A 143 3.61 17.11 -23.03
C VAL A 143 2.82 15.92 -23.56
N ALA A 144 2.53 15.87 -24.86
CA ALA A 144 1.79 14.77 -25.48
C ALA A 144 2.58 13.45 -25.46
N LEU A 145 3.92 13.53 -25.60
CA LEU A 145 4.80 12.39 -25.45
C LEU A 145 4.94 11.94 -23.98
N LEU A 146 5.02 12.88 -23.04
CA LEU A 146 5.05 12.57 -21.60
C LEU A 146 3.73 11.90 -21.16
N GLU A 147 2.58 12.47 -21.55
CA GLU A 147 1.25 11.90 -21.33
C GLU A 147 1.14 10.49 -21.92
N LYS A 148 1.67 10.25 -23.14
CA LYS A 148 1.75 8.89 -23.72
C LYS A 148 2.60 7.94 -22.90
N ALA A 149 3.79 8.36 -22.46
CA ALA A 149 4.68 7.53 -21.66
C ALA A 149 4.08 7.22 -20.27
N TYR A 150 3.35 8.16 -19.70
CA TYR A 150 2.61 7.97 -18.45
C TYR A 150 1.38 7.06 -18.64
N ALA A 151 0.62 7.22 -19.74
CA ALA A 151 -0.46 6.31 -20.12
C ALA A 151 0.07 4.87 -20.30
N LYS A 152 1.23 4.68 -20.94
CA LYS A 152 1.90 3.39 -21.03
C LYS A 152 2.28 2.81 -19.66
N LEU A 153 2.78 3.63 -18.74
CA LEU A 153 3.11 3.19 -17.37
C LEU A 153 1.88 2.72 -16.59
N HIS A 154 0.71 3.32 -16.84
CA HIS A 154 -0.57 2.98 -16.21
C HIS A 154 -1.43 1.98 -17.01
N GLY A 155 -0.99 1.59 -18.21
CA GLY A 155 -1.58 0.57 -19.08
C GLY A 155 -2.42 1.07 -20.25
N SER A 156 -3.10 2.23 -20.11
CA SER A 156 -3.82 2.90 -21.21
C SER A 156 -4.10 4.37 -20.88
N TYR A 157 -4.50 5.17 -21.88
CA TYR A 157 -4.93 6.55 -21.66
C TYR A 157 -6.19 6.64 -20.77
N GLU A 158 -7.15 5.72 -20.91
CA GLU A 158 -8.33 5.64 -20.03
C GLU A 158 -7.96 5.55 -18.53
N ARG A 159 -6.83 4.91 -18.19
CA ARG A 159 -6.34 4.81 -16.81
C ARG A 159 -5.85 6.12 -16.20
N LEU A 160 -5.66 7.17 -17.01
CA LEU A 160 -5.34 8.51 -16.52
C LEU A 160 -6.58 9.33 -16.16
N TRP A 161 -7.79 8.81 -16.35
CA TRP A 161 -9.02 9.54 -16.04
C TRP A 161 -9.22 9.74 -14.52
N ALA A 162 -9.31 11.01 -14.09
CA ALA A 162 -9.64 11.43 -12.72
C ALA A 162 -8.71 10.90 -11.60
N GLY A 163 -7.40 11.12 -11.74
CA GLY A 163 -6.41 10.96 -10.66
C GLY A 163 -6.28 12.18 -9.73
N GLN A 164 -5.16 12.27 -8.99
CA GLN A 164 -4.92 13.29 -7.96
C GLN A 164 -3.57 13.99 -8.19
N VAL A 165 -3.51 15.33 -8.11
CA VAL A 165 -2.29 16.09 -8.45
C VAL A 165 -1.09 15.65 -7.61
N CYS A 166 -1.28 15.38 -6.31
CA CYS A 166 -0.23 14.91 -5.41
C CYS A 166 0.45 13.61 -5.91
N GLU A 167 -0.30 12.72 -6.56
CA GLU A 167 0.24 11.49 -7.12
C GLU A 167 1.15 11.75 -8.33
N ALA A 168 0.73 12.61 -9.24
CA ALA A 168 1.55 12.99 -10.38
C ALA A 168 2.79 13.79 -9.95
N LEU A 169 2.69 14.65 -8.92
CA LEU A 169 3.86 15.35 -8.37
C LEU A 169 4.90 14.39 -7.83
N VAL A 170 4.49 13.38 -7.06
CA VAL A 170 5.41 12.35 -6.54
C VAL A 170 6.00 11.51 -7.70
N ASP A 171 5.19 11.13 -8.70
CA ASP A 171 5.66 10.32 -9.83
C ASP A 171 6.58 11.10 -10.81
N LEU A 172 6.47 12.43 -10.86
CA LEU A 172 7.30 13.32 -11.69
C LEU A 172 8.52 13.92 -10.97
N SER A 173 8.67 13.72 -9.65
CA SER A 173 9.76 14.33 -8.88
C SER A 173 10.50 13.38 -7.93
N GLY A 174 9.85 12.30 -7.50
CA GLY A 174 10.31 11.46 -6.39
C GLY A 174 10.22 12.12 -5.01
N GLY A 175 9.68 13.33 -4.91
CA GLY A 175 9.52 14.07 -3.67
C GLY A 175 8.27 13.67 -2.86
N VAL A 176 7.77 14.60 -2.07
CA VAL A 176 6.56 14.48 -1.24
C VAL A 176 5.59 15.59 -1.63
N ALA A 177 4.29 15.30 -1.59
CA ALA A 177 3.23 16.28 -1.77
C ALA A 177 2.17 16.14 -0.68
N GLU A 178 1.66 17.26 -0.19
CA GLU A 178 0.62 17.34 0.84
C GLU A 178 -0.68 17.92 0.30
N ARG A 179 -1.79 17.61 0.99
CA ARG A 179 -3.14 18.08 0.66
C ARG A 179 -3.76 18.77 1.86
N TRP A 180 -4.21 20.01 1.68
CA TRP A 180 -4.79 20.85 2.72
C TRP A 180 -6.23 21.21 2.33
N SER A 181 -7.19 20.68 3.09
CA SER A 181 -8.62 20.97 2.87
C SER A 181 -8.98 22.36 3.38
N LEU A 182 -9.36 23.27 2.49
CA LEU A 182 -9.69 24.65 2.84
C LEU A 182 -10.93 24.73 3.77
N LYS A 183 -11.94 23.90 3.49
CA LYS A 183 -13.24 23.91 4.20
C LYS A 183 -13.17 23.47 5.67
N LYS A 184 -12.16 22.69 6.07
CA LYS A 184 -11.98 22.29 7.49
C LYS A 184 -11.57 23.46 8.40
N TYR A 185 -10.83 24.43 7.86
CA TYR A 185 -10.25 25.53 8.64
C TYR A 185 -11.19 26.74 8.77
N VAL A 186 -12.25 26.82 7.95
CA VAL A 186 -13.30 27.85 8.07
C VAL A 186 -14.11 27.70 9.36
N ASN A 187 -14.19 26.48 9.90
CA ASN A 187 -15.06 26.14 11.03
C ASN A 187 -14.33 26.03 12.38
N THR A 188 -13.05 26.41 12.48
CA THR A 188 -12.27 26.39 13.73
C THR A 188 -12.32 27.75 14.43
N PRO A 189 -12.86 27.88 15.66
CA PRO A 189 -12.79 29.13 16.42
C PRO A 189 -11.34 29.48 16.73
N GLY A 190 -10.88 30.66 16.29
CA GLY A 190 -9.47 31.05 16.36
C GLY A 190 -8.58 30.40 15.30
N GLY A 191 -9.16 29.85 14.23
CA GLY A 191 -8.44 29.25 13.11
C GLY A 191 -7.42 30.22 12.49
N LYS A 192 -6.13 29.91 12.65
CA LYS A 192 -5.07 30.56 11.90
C LYS A 192 -5.35 30.43 10.41
N SER A 193 -5.01 31.48 9.66
CA SER A 193 -5.13 31.43 8.21
C SER A 193 -4.27 30.28 7.64
N LEU A 194 -4.72 29.64 6.56
CA LEU A 194 -3.97 28.59 5.85
C LEU A 194 -2.76 29.16 5.06
N PHE A 195 -2.76 30.47 4.82
CA PHE A 195 -1.81 31.18 3.96
C PHE A 195 -0.53 31.68 4.68
N PRO A 196 -0.52 32.11 5.97
CA PRO A 196 0.69 32.51 6.68
C PRO A 196 1.62 31.36 7.12
N GLU A 197 1.29 30.09 6.86
CA GLU A 197 2.23 28.98 7.16
C GLU A 197 3.31 28.81 6.08
N LEU A 198 3.03 29.17 4.82
CA LEU A 198 4.03 29.23 3.74
C LEU A 198 4.72 30.61 3.72
N SER A 199 6.05 30.64 3.86
CA SER A 199 6.86 31.86 3.69
C SER A 199 6.84 32.38 2.24
N GLU A 200 7.29 33.61 2.02
CA GLU A 200 7.34 34.20 0.67
C GLU A 200 8.22 33.38 -0.29
N GLU A 201 9.34 32.86 0.21
CA GLU A 201 10.26 31.99 -0.52
C GLU A 201 9.59 30.65 -0.85
N MET A 202 8.92 30.03 0.13
CA MET A 202 8.26 28.73 -0.07
C MET A 202 7.10 28.82 -1.07
N ARG A 203 6.37 29.94 -1.14
CA ARG A 203 5.33 30.18 -2.15
C ARG A 203 5.89 30.22 -3.58
N LYS A 204 7.12 30.71 -3.76
CA LYS A 204 7.81 30.82 -5.05
C LYS A 204 8.47 29.51 -5.47
N GLN A 205 9.01 28.77 -4.52
CA GLN A 205 9.77 27.53 -4.75
C GLN A 205 8.91 26.26 -4.77
N SER A 206 7.80 26.23 -4.01
CA SER A 206 6.90 25.08 -3.97
C SER A 206 6.03 25.02 -5.23
N TYR A 207 5.66 23.81 -5.62
CA TYR A 207 4.57 23.64 -6.58
C TYR A 207 3.23 23.71 -5.84
N ILE A 208 2.28 24.52 -6.32
CA ILE A 208 0.96 24.69 -5.68
C ILE A 208 -0.14 24.51 -6.72
N SER A 209 -1.11 23.66 -6.40
CA SER A 209 -2.34 23.47 -7.16
C SER A 209 -3.56 23.51 -6.23
N CYS A 210 -4.73 23.76 -6.79
CA CYS A 210 -5.99 23.79 -6.06
C CYS A 210 -7.09 23.06 -6.86
N CYS A 211 -8.17 22.69 -6.19
CA CYS A 211 -9.32 22.08 -6.86
C CYS A 211 -10.67 22.54 -6.30
N VAL A 212 -11.71 22.31 -7.09
CA VAL A 212 -13.11 22.61 -6.74
C VAL A 212 -13.93 21.33 -6.80
N HIS A 213 -14.66 21.01 -5.74
CA HIS A 213 -15.51 19.82 -5.64
C HIS A 213 -16.91 20.07 -6.19
N GLY A 214 -16.97 20.43 -7.48
CA GLY A 214 -18.21 20.66 -8.22
C GLY A 214 -18.03 21.68 -9.33
N ALA A 215 -18.82 21.57 -10.40
CA ALA A 215 -18.90 22.63 -11.39
C ALA A 215 -19.69 23.83 -10.81
N PRO A 216 -19.31 25.08 -11.11
CA PRO A 216 -20.24 26.21 -11.02
C PRO A 216 -21.53 25.88 -11.79
N MET A 217 -22.68 26.31 -11.27
CA MET A 217 -23.99 25.96 -11.82
C MET A 217 -24.08 26.30 -13.32
N GLY A 218 -24.34 25.29 -14.16
CA GLY A 218 -24.64 25.50 -15.58
C GLY A 218 -23.80 24.71 -16.59
N ALA A 219 -22.70 24.04 -16.18
CA ALA A 219 -21.94 23.15 -17.05
C ALA A 219 -22.41 21.68 -16.95
N PRO A 220 -23.11 21.12 -17.96
CA PRO A 220 -23.52 19.72 -17.92
C PRO A 220 -22.34 18.76 -18.22
N ASP A 221 -22.34 17.62 -17.53
CA ASP A 221 -21.60 16.39 -17.85
C ASP A 221 -20.05 16.43 -17.91
N GLN A 222 -19.40 17.43 -17.31
CA GLN A 222 -17.95 17.38 -17.02
C GLN A 222 -17.70 17.15 -15.52
N GLY A 223 -16.71 16.31 -15.21
CA GLY A 223 -16.55 15.68 -13.91
C GLY A 223 -16.44 16.65 -12.73
N GLN A 224 -17.02 16.26 -11.59
CA GLN A 224 -16.66 16.79 -10.28
C GLN A 224 -15.14 16.63 -10.07
N PHE A 225 -14.52 17.51 -9.28
CA PHE A 225 -13.06 17.57 -9.04
C PHE A 225 -12.25 18.02 -10.28
N HIS A 226 -12.20 19.35 -10.52
CA HIS A 226 -11.28 19.94 -11.52
C HIS A 226 -10.02 20.52 -10.86
N ALA A 227 -8.85 20.19 -11.40
CA ALA A 227 -7.56 20.65 -10.91
C ALA A 227 -7.09 21.92 -11.64
N LEU A 228 -6.56 22.86 -10.87
CA LEU A 228 -6.11 24.19 -11.28
C LEU A 228 -4.73 24.47 -10.67
N ASN A 229 -3.91 25.31 -11.31
CA ASN A 229 -2.58 25.66 -10.79
C ASN A 229 -2.63 27.02 -10.11
N VAL A 230 -1.89 27.18 -9.03
CA VAL A 230 -1.59 28.49 -8.44
C VAL A 230 -0.23 28.92 -9.01
N MET A 231 -0.24 29.97 -9.83
CA MET A 231 0.94 30.41 -10.59
C MET A 231 1.81 31.38 -9.79
N GLU A 232 1.17 32.38 -9.16
CA GLU A 232 1.77 33.48 -8.42
C GLU A 232 0.85 33.91 -7.25
N TRP A 233 1.43 34.34 -6.13
CA TRP A 233 0.76 35.13 -5.08
C TRP A 233 1.42 36.50 -5.01
N LYS A 234 0.62 37.57 -5.07
CA LYS A 234 1.10 38.97 -5.02
C LYS A 234 0.31 39.76 -3.98
N ASP A 235 1.02 40.33 -3.01
CA ASP A 235 0.44 41.25 -2.04
C ASP A 235 0.41 42.67 -2.65
N VAL A 236 -0.79 43.19 -2.90
CA VAL A 236 -1.02 44.50 -3.49
C VAL A 236 -1.65 45.46 -2.47
N LYS A 237 -1.59 46.77 -2.76
CA LYS A 237 -2.29 47.80 -1.98
C LYS A 237 -3.41 48.40 -2.80
N THR A 238 -4.57 48.58 -2.19
CA THR A 238 -5.67 49.36 -2.75
C THR A 238 -5.32 50.85 -2.73
N SER A 239 -6.02 51.66 -3.53
CA SER A 239 -5.93 53.12 -3.49
C SER A 239 -6.34 53.72 -2.13
N ALA A 240 -7.09 52.96 -1.31
CA ALA A 240 -7.41 53.29 0.08
C ALA A 240 -6.31 52.89 1.09
N GLY A 241 -5.18 52.34 0.63
CA GLY A 241 -4.04 51.93 1.44
C GLY A 241 -4.16 50.56 2.11
N ALA A 242 -5.29 49.86 1.97
CA ALA A 242 -5.48 48.52 2.50
C ALA A 242 -4.70 47.47 1.69
N GLN A 243 -4.13 46.47 2.36
CA GLN A 243 -3.48 45.34 1.67
C GLN A 243 -4.53 44.32 1.21
N VAL A 244 -4.33 43.79 0.00
CA VAL A 244 -5.11 42.69 -0.59
C VAL A 244 -4.12 41.67 -1.14
N GLN A 245 -4.32 40.39 -0.83
CA GLN A 245 -3.52 39.30 -1.39
C GLN A 245 -4.25 38.72 -2.60
N LEU A 246 -3.60 38.74 -3.76
CA LEU A 246 -4.12 38.21 -5.01
C LEU A 246 -3.39 36.94 -5.42
N LEU A 247 -4.16 35.97 -5.89
CA LEU A 247 -3.69 34.65 -6.33
C LEU A 247 -3.97 34.52 -7.83
N GLN A 248 -2.92 34.30 -8.63
CA GLN A 248 -3.08 33.98 -10.05
C GLN A 248 -3.35 32.49 -10.20
N ILE A 249 -4.51 32.15 -10.76
CA ILE A 249 -4.97 30.77 -10.97
C ILE A 249 -4.97 30.46 -12.47
N ARG A 250 -4.49 29.27 -12.84
CA ARG A 250 -4.38 28.82 -14.23
C ARG A 250 -5.15 27.53 -14.47
N ASN A 251 -6.07 27.57 -15.44
CA ASN A 251 -6.91 26.46 -15.86
C ASN A 251 -6.28 25.66 -17.03
N PRO A 252 -5.95 24.37 -16.87
CA PRO A 252 -5.41 23.54 -17.95
C PRO A 252 -6.31 23.41 -19.19
N TRP A 253 -7.62 23.63 -19.08
CA TRP A 253 -8.52 23.67 -20.25
C TRP A 253 -8.32 24.91 -21.15
N GLY A 254 -7.59 25.94 -20.69
CA GLY A 254 -7.51 27.24 -21.37
C GLY A 254 -8.83 28.05 -21.33
N ARG A 255 -9.90 27.50 -20.75
CA ARG A 255 -11.22 28.14 -20.68
C ARG A 255 -11.24 29.21 -19.59
N ARG A 256 -11.65 30.42 -19.98
CA ARG A 256 -12.03 31.52 -19.08
C ARG A 256 -13.44 31.24 -18.53
N CYS A 257 -13.51 30.39 -17.50
CA CYS A 257 -14.76 29.95 -16.87
C CYS A 257 -14.88 30.38 -15.40
N TRP A 258 -14.23 31.49 -15.04
CA TRP A 258 -14.34 32.10 -13.72
C TRP A 258 -15.11 33.41 -13.79
N GLU A 259 -16.06 33.58 -12.88
CA GLU A 259 -16.83 34.81 -12.67
C GLU A 259 -16.52 35.31 -11.25
N GLY A 260 -15.91 36.49 -11.15
CA GLY A 260 -15.34 36.98 -9.90
C GLY A 260 -14.87 38.44 -10.01
N ALA A 261 -14.56 39.05 -8.86
CA ALA A 261 -14.20 40.46 -8.77
C ALA A 261 -12.90 40.79 -9.50
N TRP A 262 -12.00 39.81 -9.66
CA TRP A 262 -10.67 39.96 -10.25
C TRP A 262 -10.54 39.33 -11.65
N THR A 263 -11.67 39.19 -12.35
CA THR A 263 -11.71 38.87 -13.79
C THR A 263 -11.45 40.11 -14.65
N GLU A 264 -11.13 39.99 -15.95
CA GLU A 264 -10.82 41.14 -16.84
C GLU A 264 -11.86 42.28 -16.84
N ARG A 265 -13.11 41.99 -16.49
CA ARG A 265 -14.23 42.95 -16.41
C ARG A 265 -14.75 43.16 -14.99
N GLY A 266 -14.07 42.58 -14.00
CA GLY A 266 -14.47 42.61 -12.59
C GLY A 266 -14.16 43.94 -11.93
N SER A 267 -14.94 44.28 -10.90
CA SER A 267 -14.82 45.54 -10.16
C SER A 267 -13.63 45.59 -9.20
N GLY A 268 -12.98 44.47 -8.87
CA GLY A 268 -11.81 44.44 -7.98
C GLY A 268 -10.66 45.29 -8.49
N TRP A 269 -10.44 45.33 -9.81
CA TRP A 269 -9.38 46.14 -10.42
C TRP A 269 -9.53 47.65 -10.21
N THR A 270 -10.74 48.16 -9.95
CA THR A 270 -10.96 49.58 -9.65
C THR A 270 -10.59 49.95 -8.21
N LEU A 271 -10.29 48.96 -7.36
CA LEU A 271 -9.78 49.16 -6.01
C LEU A 271 -8.26 49.39 -5.99
N LEU A 272 -7.54 49.08 -7.08
CA LEU A 272 -6.10 49.24 -7.21
C LEU A 272 -5.73 50.49 -8.00
N GLU A 273 -4.51 50.99 -7.78
CA GLU A 273 -3.92 52.04 -8.62
C GLU A 273 -3.93 51.63 -10.11
N PRO A 274 -4.30 52.52 -11.05
CA PRO A 274 -4.45 52.19 -12.48
C PRO A 274 -3.20 51.58 -13.14
N SER A 275 -2.01 51.94 -12.68
CA SER A 275 -0.75 51.35 -13.17
C SER A 275 -0.55 49.90 -12.69
N CYS A 276 -0.97 49.58 -11.46
CA CYS A 276 -0.88 48.25 -10.88
C CYS A 276 -1.91 47.29 -11.49
N SER A 277 -3.14 47.76 -11.71
CA SER A 277 -4.16 46.95 -12.41
C SER A 277 -3.81 46.73 -13.88
N ALA A 278 -3.25 47.72 -14.58
CA ALA A 278 -2.77 47.56 -15.95
C ALA A 278 -1.60 46.56 -16.08
N ASP A 279 -0.61 46.60 -15.16
CA ASP A 279 0.49 45.62 -15.07
C ASP A 279 -0.04 44.19 -14.92
N LEU A 280 -0.94 43.98 -13.95
CA LEU A 280 -1.48 42.66 -13.63
C LEU A 280 -2.39 42.09 -14.74
N LEU A 281 -3.23 42.93 -15.33
CA LEU A 281 -4.06 42.52 -16.47
C LEU A 281 -3.20 42.23 -17.71
N GLY A 282 -2.18 43.05 -17.98
CA GLY A 282 -1.26 42.88 -19.11
C GLY A 282 -0.46 41.57 -19.07
N HIS A 283 -0.15 41.06 -17.88
CA HIS A 283 0.54 39.78 -17.70
C HIS A 283 -0.38 38.54 -17.65
N THR A 284 -1.70 38.71 -17.65
CA THR A 284 -2.66 37.59 -17.53
C THR A 284 -2.91 36.90 -18.87
N LYS A 285 -2.58 35.60 -18.98
CA LYS A 285 -2.67 34.84 -20.24
C LYS A 285 -4.01 34.13 -20.44
N GLU A 286 -4.18 33.49 -21.59
CA GLU A 286 -5.35 32.65 -21.88
C GLU A 286 -5.46 31.49 -20.86
N GLY A 287 -6.63 31.35 -20.23
CA GLY A 287 -6.87 30.36 -19.17
C GLY A 287 -6.39 30.78 -17.77
N GLU A 288 -5.81 31.97 -17.61
CA GLU A 288 -5.44 32.55 -16.32
C GLU A 288 -6.49 33.55 -15.82
N PHE A 289 -6.64 33.64 -14.51
CA PHE A 289 -7.50 34.60 -13.82
C PHE A 289 -6.97 34.86 -12.41
N TRP A 290 -7.35 35.99 -11.82
CA TRP A 290 -7.00 36.32 -10.45
C TRP A 290 -8.19 36.10 -9.51
N VAL A 291 -7.91 35.83 -8.24
CA VAL A 291 -8.87 35.82 -7.12
C VAL A 291 -8.19 36.37 -5.87
N ASP A 292 -8.94 36.91 -4.92
CA ASP A 292 -8.41 37.23 -3.58
C ASP A 292 -8.50 36.04 -2.60
N GLU A 293 -7.85 36.15 -1.44
CA GLU A 293 -7.85 35.09 -0.41
C GLU A 293 -9.28 34.71 0.03
N MET A 294 -10.20 35.67 0.10
CA MET A 294 -11.58 35.44 0.56
C MET A 294 -12.38 34.66 -0.47
N GLU A 295 -12.33 35.07 -1.73
CA GLU A 295 -12.92 34.36 -2.86
C GLU A 295 -12.33 32.95 -2.99
N PHE A 296 -11.01 32.81 -2.90
CA PHE A 296 -10.33 31.52 -2.99
C PHE A 296 -10.80 30.54 -1.91
N ARG A 297 -10.91 30.97 -0.65
CA ARG A 297 -11.39 30.14 0.46
C ARG A 297 -12.85 29.71 0.34
N GLN A 298 -13.69 30.55 -0.27
CA GLN A 298 -15.12 30.25 -0.44
C GLN A 298 -15.36 29.30 -1.61
N LYS A 299 -14.58 29.44 -2.70
CA LYS A 299 -14.85 28.78 -3.97
C LYS A 299 -14.03 27.50 -4.19
N PHE A 300 -12.86 27.37 -3.57
CA PHE A 300 -12.00 26.20 -3.69
C PHE A 300 -12.15 25.28 -2.47
N ASP A 301 -11.91 23.98 -2.67
CA ASP A 301 -12.10 22.96 -1.65
C ASP A 301 -10.79 22.54 -0.97
N GLU A 302 -9.70 22.50 -1.74
CA GLU A 302 -8.42 21.92 -1.35
C GLU A 302 -7.26 22.57 -2.10
N VAL A 303 -6.10 22.60 -1.44
CA VAL A 303 -4.80 22.94 -2.01
C VAL A 303 -3.89 21.72 -1.92
N THR A 304 -3.18 21.39 -2.99
CA THR A 304 -2.06 20.44 -2.97
C THR A 304 -0.75 21.21 -3.11
N VAL A 305 0.20 20.95 -2.20
CA VAL A 305 1.54 21.55 -2.20
C VAL A 305 2.59 20.46 -2.40
N GLY A 306 3.39 20.59 -3.47
CA GLY A 306 4.57 19.77 -3.71
C GLY A 306 5.79 20.41 -3.07
N TYR A 307 6.53 19.63 -2.26
CA TYR A 307 7.75 20.10 -1.60
C TYR A 307 8.82 20.47 -2.65
N PRO A 308 9.50 21.62 -2.52
CA PRO A 308 10.63 21.96 -3.39
C PRO A 308 11.72 20.89 -3.33
N ILE A 309 12.34 20.61 -4.47
CA ILE A 309 13.47 19.67 -4.58
C ILE A 309 14.68 20.40 -5.15
N SER A 310 15.79 20.28 -4.45
CA SER A 310 17.09 20.79 -4.84
C SER A 310 17.83 19.85 -5.80
N GLU A 311 18.85 20.36 -6.48
CA GLU A 311 19.60 19.60 -7.51
C GLU A 311 20.37 18.38 -6.95
N ASP A 312 20.58 18.30 -5.63
CA ASP A 312 21.15 17.14 -4.94
C ASP A 312 20.09 16.14 -4.41
N HIS A 313 18.89 16.16 -5.01
CA HIS A 313 17.73 15.31 -4.67
C HIS A 313 17.19 15.49 -3.24
N ARG A 314 17.48 16.60 -2.55
CA ARG A 314 16.94 16.85 -1.20
C ARG A 314 15.66 17.67 -1.23
N LEU A 315 14.72 17.31 -0.36
CA LEU A 315 13.50 18.08 -0.11
C LEU A 315 13.82 19.32 0.73
N GLN A 316 13.12 20.41 0.47
CA GLN A 316 13.09 21.59 1.32
C GLN A 316 11.75 21.64 2.06
N SER A 317 11.77 21.89 3.37
CA SER A 317 10.54 21.96 4.17
C SER A 317 9.70 23.17 3.79
N ILE A 318 8.44 22.93 3.43
CA ILE A 318 7.46 23.98 3.18
C ILE A 318 7.07 24.77 4.44
N TYR A 319 7.38 24.24 5.63
CA TYR A 319 7.05 24.84 6.93
C TYR A 319 8.16 25.72 7.49
N THR A 320 9.43 25.38 7.24
CA THR A 320 10.59 26.09 7.83
C THR A 320 11.54 26.68 6.78
N GLY A 321 11.38 26.34 5.50
CA GLY A 321 12.35 26.61 4.45
C GLY A 321 13.66 25.82 4.56
N SER A 322 13.81 24.94 5.57
CA SER A 322 15.06 24.21 5.82
C SER A 322 15.26 23.06 4.84
N LEU A 323 16.50 22.81 4.43
CA LEU A 323 16.86 21.66 3.61
C LEU A 323 16.86 20.37 4.46
N LEU A 324 16.10 19.37 4.03
CA LEU A 324 16.01 18.07 4.69
C LEU A 324 17.19 17.18 4.26
N THR A 325 18.35 17.49 4.84
CA THR A 325 19.68 16.95 4.46
C THR A 325 19.83 15.43 4.60
N HIS A 326 19.03 14.80 5.48
CA HIS A 326 19.08 13.37 5.77
C HIS A 326 17.81 12.68 5.28
N THR A 327 17.94 11.81 4.27
CA THR A 327 16.83 11.07 3.66
C THR A 327 17.06 9.56 3.75
N GLN A 328 16.05 8.81 4.17
CA GLN A 328 16.03 7.34 4.25
C GLN A 328 14.68 6.78 3.80
N GLN A 329 14.68 5.58 3.22
CA GLN A 329 13.45 4.88 2.84
C GLN A 329 13.57 3.37 3.13
N ILE A 330 12.48 2.75 3.62
CA ILE A 330 12.39 1.30 3.86
C ILE A 330 11.03 0.78 3.37
N GLY A 331 11.05 -0.31 2.59
CA GLY A 331 9.84 -1.00 2.15
C GLY A 331 9.27 -1.94 3.22
N GLY A 332 7.96 -2.16 3.19
CA GLY A 332 7.26 -3.08 4.07
C GLY A 332 5.96 -3.63 3.48
N SER A 333 5.27 -4.48 4.24
CA SER A 333 3.97 -5.04 3.83
C SER A 333 3.06 -5.39 5.00
N TRP A 334 1.76 -5.25 4.75
CA TRP A 334 0.68 -5.78 5.58
C TRP A 334 0.25 -7.14 5.01
N VAL A 335 0.49 -8.20 5.77
CA VAL A 335 0.22 -9.60 5.39
C VAL A 335 -0.90 -10.14 6.28
N LYS A 336 -1.98 -10.65 5.67
CA LYS A 336 -3.14 -11.18 6.39
C LYS A 336 -2.73 -12.33 7.32
N GLY A 337 -3.21 -12.29 8.57
CA GLY A 337 -2.85 -13.28 9.60
C GLY A 337 -1.47 -13.08 10.23
N HIS A 338 -0.67 -12.12 9.75
CA HIS A 338 0.66 -11.82 10.27
C HIS A 338 0.79 -10.33 10.61
N SER A 339 1.13 -9.48 9.63
CA SER A 339 1.37 -8.04 9.83
C SER A 339 0.21 -7.11 9.49
N ALA A 340 -0.93 -7.62 9.01
CA ALA A 340 -2.12 -6.81 8.73
C ALA A 340 -2.98 -6.59 10.00
N GLY A 341 -2.43 -5.84 10.98
CA GLY A 341 -3.01 -5.70 12.32
C GLY A 341 -4.29 -4.85 12.42
N GLY A 342 -4.59 -4.03 11.39
CA GLY A 342 -5.70 -3.06 11.39
C GLY A 342 -5.38 -1.78 12.17
N CYS A 343 -6.41 -1.00 12.50
CA CYS A 343 -6.30 0.25 13.25
C CYS A 343 -6.12 0.03 14.76
N ARG A 344 -5.91 1.10 15.52
CA ARG A 344 -5.71 1.07 16.99
C ARG A 344 -6.88 0.50 17.78
N ASN A 345 -8.07 0.43 17.19
CA ASN A 345 -9.26 -0.15 17.81
C ASN A 345 -9.31 -1.69 17.65
N ASN A 346 -8.41 -2.28 16.87
CA ASN A 346 -8.30 -3.74 16.71
C ASN A 346 -7.31 -4.32 17.72
N SER A 347 -7.65 -5.44 18.35
CA SER A 347 -6.76 -6.17 19.28
C SER A 347 -5.44 -6.61 18.65
N SER A 348 -5.43 -6.84 17.33
CA SER A 348 -4.24 -7.15 16.55
C SER A 348 -3.37 -5.95 16.15
N TYR A 349 -3.66 -4.72 16.62
CA TYR A 349 -2.89 -3.53 16.23
C TYR A 349 -1.38 -3.69 16.45
N SER A 350 -0.98 -4.40 17.50
CA SER A 350 0.41 -4.71 17.84
C SER A 350 1.13 -5.57 16.81
N SER A 351 0.42 -6.30 15.95
CA SER A 351 1.02 -7.14 14.90
C SER A 351 1.46 -6.34 13.66
N ASN A 352 1.00 -5.09 13.51
CA ASN A 352 1.46 -4.20 12.42
C ASN A 352 3.00 -4.07 12.39
N PRO A 353 3.60 -3.82 11.20
CA PRO A 353 5.03 -3.58 11.08
C PRO A 353 5.48 -2.44 11.99
N LYS A 354 6.72 -2.54 12.48
CA LYS A 354 7.32 -1.60 13.42
C LYS A 354 8.71 -1.19 12.92
N PHE A 355 9.02 0.10 13.00
CA PHE A 355 10.31 0.65 12.57
C PHE A 355 10.90 1.53 13.67
N TRP A 356 12.20 1.44 13.87
CA TRP A 356 12.97 2.33 14.74
C TRP A 356 13.41 3.56 13.96
N LEU A 357 13.13 4.74 14.50
CA LEU A 357 13.74 6.00 14.10
C LEU A 357 14.58 6.53 15.25
N LYS A 358 15.90 6.51 15.09
CA LYS A 358 16.85 7.17 15.99
C LYS A 358 17.10 8.58 15.51
N VAL A 359 16.87 9.57 16.37
CA VAL A 359 17.12 10.99 16.14
C VAL A 359 18.35 11.36 16.99
N ARG A 360 19.48 11.75 16.38
CA ARG A 360 20.70 12.05 17.14
C ARG A 360 20.62 13.38 17.91
N GLU A 361 20.06 14.39 17.27
CA GLU A 361 19.92 15.75 17.78
C GLU A 361 18.54 16.30 17.41
N GLY A 362 18.07 17.31 18.16
CA GLY A 362 16.74 17.86 17.93
C GLY A 362 16.63 18.52 16.56
N GLY A 363 15.55 18.24 15.83
CA GLY A 363 15.37 18.76 14.47
C GLY A 363 13.98 18.50 13.89
N GLU A 364 13.78 19.03 12.70
CA GLU A 364 12.57 18.84 11.90
C GLU A 364 12.64 17.48 11.19
N VAL A 365 11.52 16.74 11.23
CA VAL A 365 11.40 15.42 10.62
C VAL A 365 10.06 15.31 9.88
N LEU A 366 10.15 15.08 8.59
CA LEU A 366 9.05 14.73 7.69
C LEU A 366 9.06 13.23 7.45
N MET A 367 7.96 12.56 7.75
CA MET A 367 7.79 11.12 7.49
C MET A 367 6.64 10.93 6.51
N SER A 368 6.79 10.04 5.53
CA SER A 368 5.69 9.69 4.63
C SER A 368 5.53 8.18 4.50
N LEU A 369 4.27 7.75 4.39
CA LEU A 369 3.89 6.35 4.21
C LEU A 369 3.12 6.23 2.91
N LEU A 370 3.79 5.75 1.87
CA LEU A 370 3.24 5.52 0.55
C LEU A 370 2.80 4.05 0.42
N GLN A 371 1.55 3.79 0.04
CA GLN A 371 1.07 2.44 -0.26
C GLN A 371 1.13 2.12 -1.75
N HIS A 372 1.30 0.84 -2.05
CA HIS A 372 1.25 0.31 -3.40
C HIS A 372 -0.03 -0.50 -3.59
N GLY A 373 -0.84 -0.13 -4.59
CA GLY A 373 -1.90 -1.01 -5.08
C GLY A 373 -1.30 -2.29 -5.68
N PRO A 374 -1.95 -3.46 -5.57
CA PRO A 374 -1.50 -4.67 -6.25
C PRO A 374 -1.39 -4.43 -7.77
N TRP A 375 -0.24 -4.74 -8.37
CA TRP A 375 -0.04 -4.63 -9.82
C TRP A 375 -1.08 -5.46 -10.61
N SER A 376 -1.61 -6.53 -9.99
CA SER A 376 -2.69 -7.36 -10.53
C SER A 376 -4.11 -6.82 -10.31
N SER A 377 -4.36 -5.91 -9.36
CA SER A 377 -5.70 -5.31 -9.19
C SER A 377 -5.98 -4.20 -10.21
N LEU A 378 -4.95 -3.72 -10.93
CA LEU A 378 -5.15 -2.96 -12.16
C LEU A 378 -5.80 -3.82 -13.27
N TYR A 379 -5.82 -5.15 -13.18
CA TYR A 379 -6.48 -6.02 -14.17
C TYR A 379 -7.93 -6.39 -13.85
N ASN A 380 -8.44 -6.12 -12.64
CA ASN A 380 -9.79 -6.52 -12.25
C ASN A 380 -10.58 -5.35 -11.65
N SER A 381 -11.41 -4.73 -12.48
CA SER A 381 -12.37 -3.68 -12.10
C SER A 381 -13.54 -4.25 -11.29
N GLN A 382 -13.30 -4.61 -10.03
CA GLN A 382 -14.40 -4.85 -9.10
C GLN A 382 -15.14 -3.55 -8.83
N LYS A 383 -16.41 -3.53 -9.26
CA LYS A 383 -17.36 -2.41 -9.19
C LYS A 383 -17.24 -1.60 -7.89
N ARG A 384 -17.21 -0.26 -8.01
CA ARG A 384 -17.39 0.68 -6.90
C ARG A 384 -18.61 0.25 -6.06
N LYS A 385 -18.37 -0.31 -4.87
CA LYS A 385 -19.43 -0.54 -3.87
C LYS A 385 -19.48 0.66 -2.95
N SER A 386 -20.55 1.44 -3.02
CA SER A 386 -20.82 2.45 -2.00
C SER A 386 -21.23 1.76 -0.70
N VAL A 387 -20.55 2.12 0.39
CA VAL A 387 -20.95 1.76 1.76
C VAL A 387 -20.94 3.06 2.57
N GLY A 388 -22.10 3.73 2.62
CA GLY A 388 -22.27 5.04 3.28
C GLY A 388 -21.72 6.24 2.49
N ASN A 389 -21.69 7.39 3.16
CA ASN A 389 -21.25 8.69 2.60
C ASN A 389 -19.73 8.81 2.39
N THR A 390 -18.97 7.73 2.57
CA THR A 390 -17.52 7.70 2.39
C THR A 390 -17.19 7.17 1.00
N LEU A 391 -16.60 8.01 0.15
CA LEU A 391 -16.08 7.60 -1.16
C LEU A 391 -14.92 6.60 -0.97
N GLN A 392 -15.22 5.29 -1.04
CA GLN A 392 -14.18 4.27 -1.15
C GLN A 392 -13.46 4.43 -2.49
N HIS A 393 -12.21 4.87 -2.45
CA HIS A 393 -11.32 4.71 -3.60
C HIS A 393 -11.06 3.22 -3.80
N PRO A 394 -11.43 2.61 -4.95
CA PRO A 394 -11.39 1.15 -5.11
C PRO A 394 -9.98 0.54 -5.18
N TYR A 395 -8.94 1.37 -5.13
CA TYR A 395 -7.54 0.99 -5.34
C TYR A 395 -6.65 1.08 -4.10
N TYR A 396 -7.07 1.78 -3.05
CA TYR A 396 -6.26 2.07 -1.86
C TYR A 396 -6.92 1.57 -0.58
N GLN A 397 -6.12 1.08 0.36
CA GLN A 397 -6.56 0.86 1.73
C GLN A 397 -6.60 2.21 2.46
N ALA A 398 -7.44 2.36 3.48
CA ALA A 398 -7.28 3.50 4.37
C ALA A 398 -6.04 3.27 5.24
N ILE A 399 -5.03 4.13 5.15
CA ILE A 399 -3.71 3.97 5.83
C ILE A 399 -3.44 5.10 6.82
N ALA A 400 -2.64 4.82 7.83
CA ALA A 400 -2.14 5.83 8.77
C ALA A 400 -0.73 5.48 9.27
N LEU A 401 0.00 6.52 9.68
CA LEU A 401 1.30 6.41 10.34
C LEU A 401 1.21 6.99 11.76
N HIS A 402 1.75 6.26 12.74
CA HIS A 402 1.78 6.67 14.15
C HIS A 402 3.20 6.58 14.71
N LEU A 403 3.58 7.54 15.57
CA LEU A 403 4.91 7.69 16.16
C LEU A 403 4.83 7.80 17.69
N TRP A 404 5.69 7.07 18.41
CA TRP A 404 5.87 7.21 19.87
C TRP A 404 7.33 7.42 20.22
N LYS A 405 7.62 8.33 21.16
CA LYS A 405 8.96 8.45 21.77
C LYS A 405 9.19 7.30 22.74
N VAL A 406 10.40 6.75 22.75
CA VAL A 406 10.82 5.64 23.61
C VAL A 406 12.05 6.05 24.41
N ASP A 407 11.82 6.50 25.64
CA ASP A 407 12.88 7.04 26.52
C ASP A 407 13.66 5.96 27.29
N LYS A 408 13.12 4.73 27.38
CA LYS A 408 13.69 3.65 28.20
C LYS A 408 14.35 2.58 27.35
N LYS A 409 15.57 2.16 27.74
CA LYS A 409 16.29 1.01 27.19
C LYS A 409 15.58 -0.35 27.34
N ARG A 410 14.50 -0.41 28.12
CA ARG A 410 13.58 -1.54 28.22
C ARG A 410 12.18 -0.96 28.41
N PHE A 411 11.23 -1.37 27.58
CA PHE A 411 9.85 -0.89 27.63
C PHE A 411 8.87 -2.02 27.30
N ASN A 412 7.61 -1.83 27.67
CA ASN A 412 6.53 -2.76 27.33
C ASN A 412 5.81 -2.22 26.08
N LEU A 413 5.86 -2.97 24.97
CA LEU A 413 5.29 -2.57 23.68
C LEU A 413 3.79 -2.24 23.79
N THR A 414 2.99 -3.11 24.42
CA THR A 414 1.54 -2.92 24.60
C THR A 414 1.23 -1.61 25.33
N ARG A 415 1.99 -1.27 26.37
CA ARG A 415 1.84 -0.01 27.11
C ARG A 415 2.17 1.22 26.25
N ILE A 416 3.15 1.12 25.35
CA ILE A 416 3.46 2.21 24.41
C ILE A 416 2.35 2.35 23.36
N LEU A 417 1.93 1.26 22.71
CA LEU A 417 0.91 1.34 21.67
C LEU A 417 -0.46 1.81 22.19
N ASN A 418 -0.76 1.57 23.47
CA ASN A 418 -1.95 2.07 24.16
C ASN A 418 -1.81 3.53 24.63
N SER A 419 -0.60 4.11 24.70
CA SER A 419 -0.42 5.54 25.03
C SER A 419 -0.67 6.44 23.81
N THR A 420 -0.84 7.74 24.03
CA THR A 420 -1.02 8.69 22.93
C THR A 420 0.27 8.81 22.11
N PRO A 421 0.20 8.69 20.76
CA PRO A 421 1.33 8.96 19.87
C PRO A 421 1.84 10.39 20.06
N CYS A 422 3.15 10.62 19.95
CA CYS A 422 3.71 11.97 19.93
C CYS A 422 3.54 12.66 18.58
N ALA A 423 3.35 11.89 17.49
CA ALA A 423 2.91 12.38 16.19
C ALA A 423 2.11 11.29 15.46
N SER A 424 1.22 11.68 14.54
CA SER A 424 0.50 10.74 13.66
C SER A 424 -0.12 11.45 12.46
N SER A 425 -0.59 10.69 11.48
CA SER A 425 -1.43 11.22 10.38
C SER A 425 -2.88 11.51 10.82
N HIS A 426 -3.17 11.54 12.13
CA HIS A 426 -4.46 11.75 12.80
C HIS A 426 -5.56 10.71 12.51
N THR A 427 -5.86 10.45 11.25
CA THR A 427 -6.89 9.52 10.80
C THR A 427 -6.37 8.63 9.68
N HIS A 428 -6.97 7.45 9.51
CA HIS A 428 -6.73 6.64 8.32
C HIS A 428 -7.41 7.25 7.10
N THR A 429 -6.66 7.53 6.03
CA THR A 429 -7.18 8.11 4.79
C THR A 429 -6.96 7.17 3.60
N TYR A 430 -7.86 7.21 2.62
CA TYR A 430 -7.79 6.40 1.40
C TYR A 430 -6.85 7.02 0.34
N GLU A 431 -5.71 7.55 0.79
CA GLU A 431 -4.74 8.25 -0.03
C GLU A 431 -3.57 7.34 -0.38
N ARG A 432 -2.96 7.54 -1.57
CA ARG A 432 -1.77 6.77 -1.96
C ARG A 432 -0.60 7.00 -1.01
N GLU A 433 -0.49 8.19 -0.42
CA GLU A 433 0.55 8.53 0.54
C GLU A 433 -0.03 9.42 1.64
N VAL A 434 0.36 9.14 2.89
CA VAL A 434 0.07 10.01 4.04
C VAL A 434 1.38 10.59 4.58
N VAL A 435 1.34 11.86 4.98
CA VAL A 435 2.50 12.63 5.43
C VAL A 435 2.34 13.02 6.90
N VAL A 436 3.43 13.01 7.65
CA VAL A 436 3.51 13.40 9.06
C VAL A 436 4.72 14.31 9.24
N HIS A 437 4.47 15.61 9.38
CA HIS A 437 5.45 16.61 9.77
C HIS A 437 5.50 16.75 11.29
N THR A 438 6.70 16.86 11.87
CA THR A 438 6.89 17.14 13.30
C THR A 438 8.32 17.59 13.63
N HIS A 439 8.53 18.16 14.81
CA HIS A 439 9.86 18.41 15.37
C HIS A 439 10.14 17.38 16.45
N LEU A 440 11.23 16.61 16.29
CA LEU A 440 11.63 15.57 17.23
C LEU A 440 12.86 16.02 18.02
N SER A 441 12.86 15.75 19.33
CA SER A 441 14.04 15.87 20.17
C SER A 441 14.93 14.63 20.04
N ALA A 442 16.21 14.75 20.39
CA ALA A 442 17.13 13.62 20.44
C ALA A 442 16.53 12.42 21.19
N GLY A 443 16.75 11.21 20.69
CA GLY A 443 16.21 9.99 21.25
C GLY A 443 15.81 8.97 20.19
N PHE A 444 14.86 8.11 20.56
CA PHE A 444 14.42 7.00 19.74
C PHE A 444 12.90 6.98 19.68
N TYR A 445 12.38 6.59 18.52
CA TYR A 445 10.97 6.63 18.21
C TYR A 445 10.54 5.36 17.50
N LEU A 446 9.36 4.87 17.87
CA LEU A 446 8.72 3.71 17.26
C LEU A 446 7.67 4.20 16.24
N LEU A 447 7.83 3.80 14.98
CA LEU A 447 6.85 4.03 13.92
C LEU A 447 6.00 2.78 13.69
N VAL A 448 4.69 2.97 13.56
CA VAL A 448 3.73 1.92 13.22
C VAL A 448 2.85 2.36 12.05
N PRO A 449 3.19 1.95 10.81
CA PRO A 449 2.29 2.08 9.67
C PRO A 449 1.19 1.00 9.73
N SER A 450 -0.07 1.39 9.59
CA SER A 450 -1.21 0.47 9.64
C SER A 450 -2.29 0.79 8.60
N THR A 451 -2.99 -0.25 8.16
CA THR A 451 -4.30 -0.10 7.52
C THR A 451 -5.37 0.21 8.58
N PHE A 452 -6.55 0.67 8.14
CA PHE A 452 -7.73 0.82 8.99
C PHE A 452 -8.35 -0.55 9.28
N LEU A 453 -8.61 -1.32 8.22
CA LEU A 453 -9.22 -2.65 8.32
C LEU A 453 -8.18 -3.70 8.72
N GLN A 454 -8.54 -4.53 9.69
CA GLN A 454 -7.80 -5.73 10.07
C GLN A 454 -7.74 -6.72 8.91
N GLY A 455 -6.58 -7.35 8.70
CA GLY A 455 -6.39 -8.33 7.62
C GLY A 455 -6.28 -7.75 6.21
N ALA A 456 -6.40 -6.43 6.04
CA ALA A 456 -6.18 -5.76 4.76
C ALA A 456 -4.71 -5.91 4.33
N GLN A 457 -4.52 -6.36 3.09
CA GLN A 457 -3.20 -6.62 2.53
C GLN A 457 -2.70 -5.43 1.71
N GLY A 458 -1.38 -5.26 1.66
CA GLY A 458 -0.75 -4.28 0.78
C GLY A 458 0.75 -4.19 1.01
N HIS A 459 1.45 -3.54 0.08
CA HIS A 459 2.84 -3.15 0.25
C HIS A 459 2.92 -1.65 0.51
N PHE A 460 3.96 -1.20 1.18
CA PHE A 460 4.21 0.23 1.41
C PHE A 460 5.70 0.56 1.39
N LEU A 461 5.99 1.85 1.24
CA LEU A 461 7.29 2.48 1.39
C LEU A 461 7.17 3.54 2.49
N LEU A 462 7.98 3.38 3.54
CA LEU A 462 8.14 4.38 4.60
C LEU A 462 9.35 5.25 4.25
N ARG A 463 9.16 6.55 4.11
CA ARG A 463 10.20 7.54 3.82
C ARG A 463 10.37 8.49 5.01
N VAL A 464 11.59 8.91 5.28
CA VAL A 464 11.93 9.88 6.33
C VAL A 464 12.93 10.87 5.78
N HIS A 465 12.61 12.16 5.88
CA HIS A 465 13.42 13.29 5.47
C HIS A 465 13.58 14.21 6.70
N ALA A 466 14.81 14.58 7.06
CA ALA A 466 15.08 15.34 8.29
C ALA A 466 16.19 16.37 8.10
N THR A 467 16.11 17.48 8.86
CA THR A 467 17.23 18.44 8.96
C THR A 467 18.40 17.88 9.76
N CYS A 468 18.14 16.95 10.69
CA CYS A 468 19.11 16.36 11.60
C CYS A 468 19.49 14.89 11.24
N PRO A 469 20.66 14.39 11.70
CA PRO A 469 21.07 13.00 11.52
C PRO A 469 20.09 12.00 12.17
N THR A 470 19.34 11.34 11.31
CA THR A 470 18.38 10.28 11.64
C THR A 470 18.88 8.91 11.18
N TYR A 471 18.39 7.84 11.81
CA TYR A 471 18.60 6.46 11.34
C TYR A 471 17.28 5.71 11.43
N LEU A 472 16.79 5.24 10.28
CA LEU A 472 15.60 4.41 10.15
C LEU A 472 16.03 2.95 10.03
N SER A 473 15.41 2.05 10.78
CA SER A 473 15.65 0.60 10.67
C SER A 473 14.38 -0.20 10.95
N THR A 474 14.32 -1.43 10.42
CA THR A 474 13.28 -2.39 10.81
C THR A 474 13.41 -2.71 12.29
N VAL A 475 12.31 -2.73 13.04
CA VAL A 475 12.31 -3.47 14.30
C VAL A 475 12.34 -4.95 13.91
N ASN A 476 13.50 -5.57 14.06
CA ASN A 476 13.60 -7.03 14.01
C ASN A 476 12.89 -7.59 15.25
N VAL A 477 11.57 -7.64 15.18
CA VAL A 477 10.76 -8.53 16.02
C VAL A 477 11.04 -9.93 15.50
N SER A 478 12.20 -10.48 15.88
CA SER A 478 12.34 -11.92 15.98
C SER A 478 11.24 -12.38 16.93
N VAL A 479 10.20 -13.01 16.38
CA VAL A 479 9.14 -13.60 17.18
C VAL A 479 9.72 -14.82 17.88
N GLN A 480 10.48 -14.59 18.95
CA GLN A 480 10.78 -15.59 19.96
C GLN A 480 9.45 -15.87 20.65
N GLN A 481 8.72 -16.86 20.12
CA GLN A 481 7.28 -16.93 20.31
C GLN A 481 6.94 -17.51 21.67
N GLU A 482 6.71 -16.59 22.57
CA GLU A 482 6.44 -16.83 23.96
C GLU A 482 4.96 -16.39 24.20
N CYS A 483 4.00 -17.33 24.23
CA CYS A 483 2.55 -17.03 24.18
C CYS A 483 1.72 -17.89 25.14
N VAL A 484 0.83 -17.22 25.85
CA VAL A 484 -0.31 -17.77 26.61
C VAL A 484 -1.53 -16.97 26.12
N GLU A 485 -2.70 -17.52 25.78
CA GLU A 485 -3.16 -18.92 25.84
C GLU A 485 -2.79 -19.72 24.56
N GLY A 486 -2.66 -21.05 24.69
CA GLY A 486 -2.12 -21.92 23.63
C GLY A 486 -3.01 -22.05 22.40
N GLU A 487 -2.42 -21.87 21.22
CA GLU A 487 -2.97 -22.37 19.95
C GLU A 487 -3.08 -23.91 19.98
N TRP A 488 -4.08 -24.41 19.27
CA TRP A 488 -4.31 -25.85 19.09
C TRP A 488 -3.67 -26.28 17.77
N GLU A 489 -2.65 -27.13 17.84
CA GLU A 489 -2.16 -27.88 16.68
C GLU A 489 -3.16 -28.99 16.37
N MET A 490 -3.63 -29.09 15.13
CA MET A 490 -4.61 -30.10 14.70
C MET A 490 -4.00 -31.07 13.69
N ALA A 491 -4.07 -32.36 13.99
CA ALA A 491 -3.77 -33.45 13.08
C ALA A 491 -5.04 -34.28 12.85
N SER A 492 -5.32 -34.67 11.61
CA SER A 492 -6.46 -35.53 11.26
C SER A 492 -5.97 -36.82 10.60
N VAL A 493 -6.36 -37.96 11.14
CA VAL A 493 -6.06 -39.30 10.64
C VAL A 493 -7.35 -39.91 10.08
N HIS A 494 -7.27 -40.41 8.85
CA HIS A 494 -8.36 -41.16 8.22
C HIS A 494 -8.11 -42.66 8.41
N GLY A 495 -9.16 -43.43 8.69
CA GLY A 495 -9.05 -44.87 8.89
C GLY A 495 -10.39 -45.57 8.72
N CYS A 496 -10.40 -46.89 8.87
CA CYS A 496 -11.61 -47.69 8.82
C CYS A 496 -11.58 -48.84 9.82
N TRP A 497 -12.76 -49.21 10.33
CA TRP A 497 -12.97 -50.49 10.98
C TRP A 497 -13.30 -51.53 9.91
N THR A 498 -12.59 -52.65 9.91
CA THR A 498 -12.76 -53.75 8.96
C THR A 498 -13.05 -55.04 9.72
N VAL A 499 -14.12 -55.75 9.34
CA VAL A 499 -14.57 -57.03 9.91
C VAL A 499 -13.42 -58.04 9.96
N GLY A 500 -13.25 -58.73 11.09
CA GLY A 500 -12.18 -59.72 11.26
C GLY A 500 -10.74 -59.19 11.24
N SER A 501 -10.53 -57.87 11.22
CA SER A 501 -9.19 -57.26 11.23
C SER A 501 -9.07 -56.11 12.23
N THR A 502 -9.78 -55.01 12.03
CA THR A 502 -9.71 -53.80 12.86
C THR A 502 -11.01 -53.43 13.57
N ALA A 503 -12.11 -54.14 13.32
CA ALA A 503 -13.40 -53.93 13.96
C ALA A 503 -13.50 -54.58 15.36
N GLY A 504 -12.56 -54.23 16.26
CA GLY A 504 -12.39 -54.91 17.55
C GLY A 504 -13.51 -54.69 18.58
N GLY A 505 -14.36 -53.66 18.42
CA GLY A 505 -15.45 -53.36 19.33
C GLY A 505 -15.02 -52.65 20.64
N SER A 506 -15.97 -52.38 21.52
CA SER A 506 -15.72 -51.70 22.80
C SER A 506 -14.91 -52.53 23.79
N ARG A 507 -14.41 -51.90 24.87
CA ARG A 507 -13.60 -52.56 25.92
C ARG A 507 -14.31 -53.72 26.65
N ASN A 508 -15.61 -53.91 26.42
CA ASN A 508 -16.38 -55.08 26.89
C ASN A 508 -16.05 -56.38 26.12
N PHE A 509 -15.35 -56.30 25.00
CA PHE A 509 -15.03 -57.43 24.12
C PHE A 509 -13.52 -57.75 24.14
N MET A 510 -13.16 -59.04 24.12
CA MET A 510 -11.75 -59.49 24.09
C MET A 510 -11.01 -59.01 22.84
N SER A 511 -11.74 -58.77 21.75
CA SER A 511 -11.25 -58.20 20.49
C SER A 511 -10.90 -56.70 20.58
N HIS A 512 -11.14 -56.00 21.70
CA HIS A 512 -10.91 -54.56 21.80
C HIS A 512 -9.48 -54.13 21.42
N GLY A 513 -8.48 -54.96 21.73
CA GLY A 513 -7.08 -54.73 21.35
C GLY A 513 -6.78 -54.87 19.85
N GLN A 514 -7.77 -55.17 19.01
CA GLN A 514 -7.65 -55.22 17.54
C GLN A 514 -8.09 -53.91 16.88
N ASN A 515 -8.69 -52.96 17.60
CA ASN A 515 -9.06 -51.65 17.05
C ASN A 515 -7.81 -50.89 16.53
N PRO A 516 -7.97 -49.94 15.59
CA PRO A 516 -6.85 -49.16 15.08
C PRO A 516 -6.08 -48.44 16.20
N HIS A 517 -4.76 -48.41 16.10
CA HIS A 517 -3.88 -47.77 17.09
C HIS A 517 -3.34 -46.46 16.50
N VAL A 518 -3.84 -45.31 16.96
CA VAL A 518 -3.34 -43.99 16.52
C VAL A 518 -2.38 -43.43 17.57
N PRO A 519 -1.08 -43.28 17.28
CA PRO A 519 -0.12 -42.75 18.23
C PRO A 519 -0.32 -41.23 18.44
N LEU A 520 -0.13 -40.78 19.68
CA LEU A 520 -0.16 -39.38 20.10
C LEU A 520 1.02 -39.13 21.03
N ILE A 521 1.88 -38.16 20.71
CA ILE A 521 2.97 -37.73 21.60
C ILE A 521 2.62 -36.35 22.15
N VAL A 522 2.31 -36.29 23.44
CA VAL A 522 2.08 -35.01 24.13
C VAL A 522 3.42 -34.53 24.68
N THR A 523 3.84 -33.34 24.26
CA THR A 523 5.12 -32.73 24.66
C THR A 523 4.96 -31.59 25.68
N TYR A 524 3.72 -31.17 25.98
CA TYR A 524 3.43 -29.99 26.80
C TYR A 524 2.11 -30.09 27.58
N ASP A 525 2.13 -29.62 28.82
CA ASP A 525 0.96 -29.49 29.69
C ASP A 525 0.92 -28.08 30.32
N PRO A 526 0.09 -27.16 29.81
CA PRO A 526 -0.07 -25.80 30.34
C PRO A 526 -0.90 -25.72 31.63
N GLY A 527 -1.46 -26.84 32.12
CA GLY A 527 -2.51 -26.84 33.12
C GLY A 527 -3.91 -26.67 32.50
N GLY A 528 -4.88 -27.42 33.04
CA GLY A 528 -6.23 -27.54 32.46
C GLY A 528 -6.24 -28.39 31.18
N THR A 529 -7.34 -28.32 30.41
CA THR A 529 -7.48 -29.09 29.16
C THR A 529 -6.37 -28.74 28.17
N ASN A 530 -5.63 -29.74 27.69
CA ASN A 530 -4.57 -29.58 26.68
C ASN A 530 -4.71 -30.49 25.46
N VAL A 531 -5.63 -31.46 25.47
CA VAL A 531 -5.93 -32.31 24.31
C VAL A 531 -7.44 -32.39 24.07
N ARG A 532 -7.87 -32.20 22.83
CA ARG A 532 -9.23 -32.45 22.35
C ARG A 532 -9.16 -33.46 21.22
N ILE A 533 -9.90 -34.56 21.33
CA ILE A 533 -9.98 -35.58 20.28
C ILE A 533 -11.42 -35.67 19.81
N THR A 534 -11.60 -35.69 18.50
CA THR A 534 -12.90 -35.80 17.83
C THR A 534 -12.86 -37.00 16.89
N LEU A 535 -13.79 -37.94 17.05
CA LEU A 535 -13.97 -39.08 16.17
C LEU A 535 -15.28 -38.90 15.39
N ARG A 536 -15.20 -38.94 14.07
CA ARG A 536 -16.32 -38.81 13.15
C ARG A 536 -16.42 -40.03 12.26
N GLN A 537 -17.58 -40.70 12.20
CA GLN A 537 -17.85 -41.79 11.26
C GLN A 537 -18.48 -41.28 9.97
N HIS A 538 -18.11 -41.86 8.84
CA HIS A 538 -18.61 -41.49 7.51
C HIS A 538 -19.69 -42.48 7.05
N MET A 539 -20.82 -42.48 7.76
CA MET A 539 -21.98 -43.33 7.49
C MET A 539 -23.25 -42.47 7.36
N PRO A 540 -24.25 -42.91 6.56
CA PRO A 540 -25.56 -42.27 6.53
C PRO A 540 -26.24 -42.24 7.91
N GLU A 541 -26.99 -41.18 8.21
CA GLU A 541 -27.59 -40.92 9.54
C GLU A 541 -28.48 -42.08 10.03
N ASN A 542 -29.18 -42.77 9.13
CA ASN A 542 -30.05 -43.91 9.43
C ASN A 542 -29.29 -45.22 9.73
N SER A 543 -27.96 -45.20 9.70
CA SER A 543 -27.08 -46.39 9.81
C SER A 543 -25.86 -46.18 10.73
N LEU A 544 -25.89 -45.15 11.58
CA LEU A 544 -24.79 -44.81 12.47
C LEU A 544 -24.53 -45.92 13.50
N HIS A 545 -23.30 -46.42 13.56
CA HIS A 545 -22.86 -47.28 14.65
C HIS A 545 -22.72 -46.46 15.95
N ALA A 546 -22.85 -47.12 17.10
CA ALA A 546 -22.45 -46.50 18.36
C ALA A 546 -20.91 -46.42 18.40
N ILE A 547 -20.35 -45.22 18.32
CA ILE A 547 -18.89 -44.98 18.29
C ILE A 547 -18.37 -44.44 19.62
N GLY A 548 -17.11 -44.73 19.93
CA GLY A 548 -16.42 -44.38 21.17
C GLY A 548 -14.92 -44.56 21.03
N PHE A 549 -14.12 -43.97 21.91
CA PHE A 549 -12.67 -44.17 21.89
C PHE A 549 -12.03 -44.14 23.28
N HIS A 550 -10.89 -44.82 23.40
CA HIS A 550 -10.11 -44.91 24.62
C HIS A 550 -8.68 -44.45 24.37
N ILE A 551 -8.07 -43.75 25.35
CA ILE A 551 -6.68 -43.31 25.29
C ILE A 551 -5.88 -44.07 26.33
N TYR A 552 -4.76 -44.66 25.94
CA TYR A 552 -3.83 -45.39 26.82
C TYR A 552 -2.47 -44.71 26.83
N LYS A 553 -1.78 -44.73 27.97
CA LYS A 553 -0.40 -44.21 28.10
C LYS A 553 0.60 -45.32 27.76
N VAL A 554 1.62 -44.98 26.98
CA VAL A 554 2.67 -45.92 26.57
C VAL A 554 3.77 -45.99 27.65
N PRO A 555 4.20 -47.20 28.08
CA PRO A 555 5.38 -47.36 28.93
C PRO A 555 6.66 -46.88 28.24
N SER A 556 7.61 -46.35 29.00
CA SER A 556 8.83 -45.73 28.45
C SER A 556 9.92 -46.70 27.97
N GLU A 557 9.71 -48.01 28.10
CA GLU A 557 10.72 -49.05 27.85
C GLU A 557 10.20 -50.12 26.87
N GLY A 558 10.90 -50.25 25.74
CA GLY A 558 11.23 -51.54 25.10
C GLY A 558 10.16 -52.29 24.29
N ASP A 559 8.94 -52.47 24.80
CA ASP A 559 8.11 -53.61 24.40
C ASP A 559 6.93 -53.33 23.45
N CYS A 560 6.61 -54.36 22.66
CA CYS A 560 5.56 -54.36 21.63
C CYS A 560 4.15 -54.08 22.19
N MET A 561 3.37 -53.31 21.43
CA MET A 561 2.00 -52.90 21.76
C MET A 561 1.02 -54.08 21.77
N VAL A 562 0.80 -54.69 22.94
CA VAL A 562 -0.38 -55.54 23.21
C VAL A 562 -1.17 -54.89 24.34
N ILE A 563 -2.16 -54.08 24.00
CA ILE A 563 -3.08 -53.46 24.98
C ILE A 563 -4.00 -54.54 25.54
N SER A 564 -3.54 -55.21 26.59
CA SER A 564 -4.34 -56.16 27.37
C SER A 564 -5.47 -55.42 28.09
N GLY A 565 -6.66 -56.01 28.11
CA GLY A 565 -7.88 -55.37 28.64
C GLY A 565 -7.80 -54.91 30.12
N THR A 566 -6.81 -55.40 30.85
CA THR A 566 -6.46 -55.00 32.23
C THR A 566 -5.91 -53.58 32.36
N VAL A 567 -5.35 -52.98 31.31
CA VAL A 567 -4.81 -51.61 31.37
C VAL A 567 -5.97 -50.61 31.37
N CYS A 568 -6.04 -49.74 32.38
CA CYS A 568 -7.06 -48.69 32.43
C CYS A 568 -6.70 -47.52 31.51
N PRO A 569 -7.65 -46.99 30.71
CA PRO A 569 -7.42 -45.83 29.86
C PRO A 569 -7.28 -44.55 30.70
N VAL A 570 -6.45 -43.62 30.25
CA VAL A 570 -6.23 -42.31 30.90
C VAL A 570 -7.33 -41.30 30.60
N ALA A 571 -8.05 -41.49 29.49
CA ALA A 571 -9.27 -40.78 29.13
C ALA A 571 -10.10 -41.64 28.17
N SER A 572 -11.40 -41.39 28.07
CA SER A 572 -12.31 -42.13 27.18
C SER A 572 -13.51 -41.28 26.80
N CYS A 573 -14.00 -41.45 25.57
CA CYS A 573 -15.28 -40.92 25.13
C CYS A 573 -16.31 -42.06 25.16
N VAL A 574 -16.97 -42.20 26.32
CA VAL A 574 -17.96 -43.25 26.63
C VAL A 574 -19.14 -42.66 27.42
N PRO A 575 -20.36 -43.23 27.36
CA PRO A 575 -20.75 -44.41 26.58
C PRO A 575 -20.64 -44.19 25.07
N HIS A 576 -20.45 -45.28 24.31
CA HIS A 576 -20.49 -45.23 22.86
C HIS A 576 -21.84 -44.68 22.38
N ALA A 577 -21.83 -43.73 21.44
CA ALA A 577 -23.02 -43.00 21.02
C ALA A 577 -23.32 -43.18 19.54
N HIS A 578 -24.60 -43.36 19.19
CA HIS A 578 -25.09 -43.31 17.80
C HIS A 578 -25.10 -41.87 17.30
N SER A 579 -23.91 -41.31 17.08
CA SER A 579 -23.69 -39.96 16.58
C SER A 579 -22.73 -39.99 15.39
N GLN A 580 -22.92 -39.09 14.43
CA GLN A 580 -21.96 -38.93 13.33
C GLN A 580 -20.59 -38.47 13.83
N GLU A 581 -20.56 -37.69 14.93
CA GLU A 581 -19.33 -37.18 15.54
C GLU A 581 -19.42 -37.20 17.08
N ILE A 582 -18.32 -37.55 17.74
CA ILE A 582 -18.13 -37.48 19.20
C ILE A 582 -16.81 -36.79 19.51
N SER A 583 -16.72 -36.08 20.64
CA SER A 583 -15.52 -35.32 21.02
C SER A 583 -15.29 -35.36 22.52
N VAL A 584 -14.04 -35.57 22.95
CA VAL A 584 -13.63 -35.44 24.36
C VAL A 584 -12.55 -34.39 24.50
N GLN A 585 -12.63 -33.63 25.59
CA GLN A 585 -11.60 -32.70 26.04
C GLN A 585 -10.98 -33.24 27.32
N CYS A 586 -9.65 -33.36 27.36
CA CYS A 586 -8.93 -33.93 28.50
C CYS A 586 -7.59 -33.23 28.76
N ARG A 587 -6.98 -33.55 29.90
CA ARG A 587 -5.61 -33.16 30.25
C ARG A 587 -4.73 -34.40 30.25
N LEU A 588 -3.74 -34.43 29.35
CA LEU A 588 -2.73 -35.47 29.25
C LEU A 588 -1.36 -34.88 29.61
N PRO A 589 -0.66 -35.36 30.65
CA PRO A 589 0.72 -34.98 30.93
C PRO A 589 1.68 -35.33 29.77
N PRO A 590 2.89 -34.77 29.70
CA PRO A 590 3.83 -35.11 28.62
C PRO A 590 4.25 -36.58 28.65
N ALA A 591 3.92 -37.32 27.59
CA ALA A 591 4.25 -38.74 27.37
C ALA A 591 3.81 -39.20 25.96
N GLY A 592 4.20 -40.43 25.60
CA GLY A 592 3.56 -41.17 24.51
C GLY A 592 2.20 -41.76 24.94
N TYR A 593 1.23 -41.69 24.03
CA TYR A 593 -0.13 -42.22 24.16
C TYR A 593 -0.55 -42.94 22.88
N VAL A 594 -1.56 -43.79 22.99
CA VAL A 594 -2.26 -44.38 21.83
C VAL A 594 -3.77 -44.22 22.00
N ILE A 595 -4.44 -43.81 20.94
CA ILE A 595 -5.89 -43.67 20.86
C ILE A 595 -6.45 -44.85 20.08
N LEU A 596 -7.43 -45.56 20.67
CA LEU A 596 -8.19 -46.65 20.06
C LEU A 596 -9.61 -46.17 19.74
N PRO A 597 -9.89 -45.69 18.51
CA PRO A 597 -11.25 -45.50 18.01
C PRO A 597 -11.95 -46.85 17.82
N SER A 598 -13.19 -46.97 18.26
CA SER A 598 -13.94 -48.24 18.30
C SER A 598 -15.44 -48.04 18.07
N THR A 599 -16.07 -49.03 17.44
CA THR A 599 -17.52 -49.23 17.51
C THR A 599 -17.89 -49.93 18.83
N TYR A 600 -19.17 -49.89 19.23
CA TYR A 600 -19.61 -50.53 20.47
C TYR A 600 -19.54 -52.06 20.36
N GLN A 601 -20.17 -52.60 19.30
CA GLN A 601 -20.08 -54.01 18.92
C GLN A 601 -18.82 -54.25 18.07
N PRO A 602 -18.21 -55.45 18.14
CA PRO A 602 -17.21 -55.88 17.17
C PRO A 602 -17.83 -56.09 15.78
N ASP A 603 -16.99 -56.31 14.77
CA ASP A 603 -17.38 -56.64 13.39
C ASP A 603 -18.30 -55.62 12.70
N CYS A 604 -18.31 -54.38 13.19
CA CYS A 604 -18.94 -53.23 12.52
C CYS A 604 -17.93 -52.57 11.58
N SER A 605 -18.31 -52.32 10.32
CA SER A 605 -17.44 -51.76 9.28
C SER A 605 -17.87 -50.35 8.89
N ALA A 606 -16.98 -49.37 9.09
CA ALA A 606 -17.20 -47.99 8.65
C ALA A 606 -15.87 -47.24 8.51
N GLU A 607 -15.83 -46.24 7.63
CA GLU A 607 -14.75 -45.25 7.56
C GLU A 607 -14.92 -44.18 8.64
N TYR A 608 -13.81 -43.61 9.11
CA TYR A 608 -13.81 -42.54 10.10
C TYR A 608 -12.67 -41.54 9.89
N THR A 609 -12.85 -40.33 10.41
CA THR A 609 -11.78 -39.35 10.63
C THR A 609 -11.61 -39.13 12.13
N LEU A 610 -10.37 -39.28 12.62
CA LEU A 610 -9.97 -38.93 13.97
C LEU A 610 -9.16 -37.62 13.93
N THR A 611 -9.72 -36.54 14.45
CA THR A 611 -9.05 -35.24 14.57
C THR A 611 -8.55 -35.06 16.00
N ILE A 612 -7.24 -34.92 16.14
CA ILE A 612 -6.52 -34.69 17.39
C ILE A 612 -6.06 -33.23 17.40
N ALA A 613 -6.58 -32.46 18.34
CA ALA A 613 -6.14 -31.10 18.63
C ALA A 613 -5.34 -31.11 19.94
N GLN A 614 -4.09 -30.65 19.93
CA GLN A 614 -3.25 -30.53 21.12
C GLN A 614 -2.77 -29.09 21.33
N LYS A 615 -2.74 -28.65 22.60
CA LYS A 615 -2.09 -27.38 22.97
C LYS A 615 -0.58 -27.59 22.93
N ILE A 616 0.07 -26.87 22.03
CA ILE A 616 1.53 -26.85 21.89
C ILE A 616 2.17 -25.80 22.82
N PRO A 617 3.44 -25.98 23.22
CA PRO A 617 4.14 -24.98 24.01
C PRO A 617 4.41 -23.75 23.17
N ARG A 618 3.80 -22.64 23.57
CA ARG A 618 4.45 -21.33 23.52
C ARG A 618 4.58 -20.85 24.98
N LYS A 619 5.46 -19.89 25.20
CA LYS A 619 6.05 -19.54 26.52
C LYS A 619 5.43 -18.21 27.07
N ALA A 620 6.15 -17.16 27.50
CA ALA A 620 5.51 -15.83 27.76
C ALA A 620 6.32 -14.56 27.30
N ILE A 621 5.92 -13.89 26.19
CA ILE A 621 6.62 -12.72 25.60
C ILE A 621 6.58 -11.58 26.62
N SER A 622 7.66 -11.50 27.40
CA SER A 622 8.09 -10.25 28.01
C SER A 622 9.03 -9.57 27.00
N CYS A 623 8.45 -8.80 26.07
CA CYS A 623 9.26 -8.00 25.17
C CYS A 623 9.96 -6.91 25.99
N GLN A 624 11.25 -7.11 26.29
CA GLN A 624 12.15 -6.08 26.85
C GLN A 624 13.03 -5.56 25.71
N GLU A 625 12.44 -4.73 24.86
CA GLU A 625 13.09 -4.20 23.66
C GLU A 625 14.22 -3.22 24.04
N HIS A 626 15.41 -3.46 23.47
CA HIS A 626 16.62 -2.68 23.72
C HIS A 626 16.90 -1.67 22.60
N LEU A 627 17.41 -0.51 23.00
CA LEU A 627 17.41 0.71 22.20
C LEU A 627 18.62 0.82 21.25
N GLY A 628 18.41 0.59 19.95
CA GLY A 628 19.32 1.09 18.91
C GLY A 628 20.47 0.20 18.45
N GLN A 629 20.31 -1.13 18.41
CA GLN A 629 21.21 -2.07 17.74
C GLN A 629 20.48 -2.84 16.63
N ALA A 630 21.19 -3.16 15.55
CA ALA A 630 20.79 -4.27 14.69
C ALA A 630 21.08 -5.58 15.43
N VAL A 631 20.15 -6.54 15.40
CA VAL A 631 20.26 -7.77 16.19
C VAL A 631 21.34 -8.68 15.59
N GLN A 632 22.51 -8.67 16.21
CA GLN A 632 23.46 -9.79 16.23
C GLN A 632 23.82 -10.04 17.69
N GLU A 633 23.62 -11.26 18.17
CA GLU A 633 24.43 -11.71 19.31
C GLU A 633 24.83 -13.18 19.18
N VAL A 634 26.15 -13.35 19.03
CA VAL A 634 27.02 -14.41 19.55
C VAL A 634 26.33 -15.72 19.97
N VAL A 635 26.53 -16.75 19.16
CA VAL A 635 26.36 -18.13 19.62
C VAL A 635 27.46 -18.43 20.65
N ARG A 636 27.08 -18.55 21.93
CA ARG A 636 27.90 -19.32 22.88
C ARG A 636 27.60 -20.80 22.65
N PHE A 637 28.40 -21.42 21.79
CA PHE A 637 28.53 -22.87 21.79
C PHE A 637 29.18 -23.28 23.11
N GLU A 638 28.42 -23.94 23.98
CA GLU A 638 29.04 -24.93 24.86
C GLU A 638 29.26 -26.19 24.01
N GLU A 639 30.51 -26.40 23.60
CA GLU A 639 30.91 -27.63 22.93
C GLU A 639 30.67 -28.82 23.86
N ARG A 640 29.67 -29.65 23.53
CA ARG A 640 29.72 -31.07 23.88
C ARG A 640 30.21 -31.83 22.67
N SER A 641 31.50 -32.16 22.72
CA SER A 641 32.15 -33.03 21.76
C SER A 641 31.44 -34.39 21.68
N MET A 642 31.07 -34.78 20.47
CA MET A 642 30.91 -36.19 20.12
C MET A 642 31.82 -36.48 18.93
N VAL A 643 32.84 -37.28 19.21
CA VAL A 643 33.75 -37.86 18.22
C VAL A 643 32.96 -38.84 17.34
N PRO A 644 33.18 -38.89 16.02
CA PRO A 644 32.50 -39.84 15.16
C PRO A 644 33.15 -41.23 15.26
N ASP A 645 32.41 -42.22 15.76
CA ASP A 645 32.80 -43.63 15.63
C ASP A 645 31.65 -44.49 15.08
N LYS A 646 31.84 -44.88 13.82
CA LYS A 646 31.57 -46.19 13.20
C LYS A 646 30.21 -46.88 13.42
N TYR A 647 29.54 -47.09 12.29
CA TYR A 647 28.70 -48.27 12.05
C TYR A 647 29.38 -49.58 12.46
N PRO A 648 28.61 -50.54 12.98
CA PRO A 648 28.78 -51.94 12.63
C PRO A 648 27.52 -52.53 11.96
N ASP A 649 27.75 -53.51 11.09
CA ASP A 649 26.73 -54.15 10.27
C ASP A 649 25.71 -54.99 11.07
N ILE A 650 24.45 -55.01 10.62
CA ILE A 650 23.48 -56.03 11.05
C ILE A 650 23.64 -57.25 10.15
N ALA A 651 24.27 -58.29 10.69
CA ALA A 651 24.43 -59.57 10.00
C ALA A 651 23.11 -60.35 9.89
N ILE A 652 22.91 -60.99 8.73
CA ILE A 652 21.86 -61.97 8.49
C ILE A 652 22.29 -63.30 9.13
N CYS A 653 21.46 -63.86 10.01
CA CYS A 653 21.51 -65.29 10.35
C CYS A 653 20.10 -65.88 10.46
N ALA A 654 19.87 -66.95 9.71
CA ALA A 654 18.67 -67.79 9.81
C ALA A 654 18.98 -69.09 10.56
N GLY A 655 17.97 -69.68 11.18
CA GLY A 655 18.01 -70.94 11.95
C GLY A 655 16.89 -70.89 12.99
N VAL A 656 15.74 -71.56 12.84
CA VAL A 656 15.50 -72.99 12.59
C VAL A 656 16.12 -73.88 13.68
N MET A 657 15.33 -74.14 14.72
CA MET A 657 14.97 -75.46 15.30
C MET A 657 13.90 -75.19 16.38
N GLY A 658 12.92 -76.04 16.67
CA GLY A 658 12.66 -77.36 16.13
C GLY A 658 12.36 -78.37 17.24
N LEU A 659 11.19 -78.26 17.89
CA LEU A 659 10.36 -79.31 18.49
C LEU A 659 9.16 -78.68 19.22
#